data_AF-A0A238JF39-F1
#
_entry.id   AF-A0A238JF39-F1
#
_cell.length_a   1.000
_cell.length_b   1.000
_cell.length_c   1.000
_cell.angle_alpha   90.00
_cell.angle_beta   90.00
_cell.angle_gamma   90.00
#
_symmetry.space_group_name_H-M   'P 1'
#
loop_
_entity.id
_entity.type
_entity.pdbx_description
1 polymer ?
#
loop_
_entity_poly.entity_id
_entity_poly.type
_entity_poly.pdbx_seq_one_letter_code
_entity_poly.pdbx_strand_id
1 'polypeptide(L)'
;MRFFSTKSRAPELGPYPLERLKRRGDVPDLSALPGFEALDFKRLDTPHSLVNAMGAYQAMMDVIRDGRRNASLSDVPEHPGERARHMKAFGYFQDASMMGICKIAPEARLAQPIRNPDIDALAQDLRSKQTKTLASGIDVIMAELKESAATPLGAMGHHSHAIVILQEHHRAPDPDEPGAEWIGDAQHHRAALRATETAVILANYLHLLGFDARAHSMTSSDLDLTRLSVAAGLTFVEGTCAFAPFLGADYSLAVVSTDMELALDRPLAPLGEQQLGLAWQIGYGSSKSALNRDPYAKRDYVEGAMPFEKLKRVDQPTTYMDEARIPRVPKRTDMFARSQFGDMGKTQQQAATGGFYARKSAHAFAQRRALGAFVLLQDGAPVGDRPAQTDAQRNAENVKAASYFLGVDAVGLSRCPDWAWYSHDATGAPITPPHDNAISMIVDQGFETMEGASGDDWIAVAQSMRAYLRFSLLGGVIAQQIRNLGYSAKAHSVMDGDVLQPPLLLLSGLGEVSRIGEVILNPLLGPRLKSGVVTTDMPLAHDKPIDFGLQNFCENCNKCARECPSGAITAGPKTMFNGYEIWKSDSQKCTTYRIPTQGGAMCGRCMKTCPWNLEGVFAEKPFRWLASNFPAAAPALAYLDDAVGHGEINPVKKWWWDLELKEDGGYRAPAAPINHRALQKDLDLKFEDQTLAVYPADLAPWPYPYPFPMDREAGIKAYQEMISAAEYQQRLARGDTEGLAHERPDFADAPVIMARLSKVEAMAGKVTKYEFQSWDGSPLPEWSAGAHLDVVVAPEFLRQYSMSGNPADRATYQIGVLREDDGRGGSKMLHRIFDEGRRVFISKPINHFELSEDASKSFLMGGGIGITPMIAFAHRLHALGKAFELHYSARRADEAGYVADLKAMPWADKVHLHFSDLGSRADLDQILGGYQPGWHVYTCGPDRYMQAVIETATAQGFPDEARHLEYFSTPEQPEYENYAFTAVLARSGQEITVRANETLADALIAAGHSVDVKCADGICGVCKCGVLAGEVEHRDFVLSNAQRRDQIITCQSRAAKPDGKITLDL
;
A
#
# COMPACT_ATOMS: atom_id res chain seq x y z
N MET A 1 28.66 -20.83 -8.32
CA MET A 1 28.97 -19.50 -8.92
C MET A 1 28.76 -19.55 -10.43
N ARG A 2 28.24 -18.49 -11.07
CA ARG A 2 27.98 -18.46 -12.52
C ARG A 2 29.23 -18.02 -13.31
N PHE A 3 29.55 -18.69 -14.41
CA PHE A 3 30.66 -18.30 -15.30
C PHE A 3 30.20 -17.48 -16.51
N PHE A 4 28.99 -17.76 -17.01
CA PHE A 4 28.45 -17.14 -18.21
C PHE A 4 27.26 -16.24 -17.87
N SER A 5 27.17 -15.11 -18.56
CA SER A 5 26.01 -14.23 -18.49
C SER A 5 24.82 -14.85 -19.22
N THR A 6 23.63 -14.56 -18.71
CA THR A 6 22.35 -14.93 -19.31
C THR A 6 21.69 -13.77 -20.03
N LYS A 7 22.39 -12.66 -20.30
CA LYS A 7 21.83 -11.47 -20.95
C LYS A 7 21.09 -11.73 -22.26
N SER A 8 21.49 -12.75 -23.02
CA SER A 8 20.87 -13.15 -24.29
C SER A 8 19.85 -14.29 -24.18
N ARG A 9 19.60 -14.83 -22.97
CA ARG A 9 18.58 -15.86 -22.73
C ARG A 9 17.24 -15.21 -22.43
N ALA A 10 16.23 -15.56 -23.21
CA ALA A 10 14.87 -15.09 -23.01
C ALA A 10 14.27 -15.67 -21.69
N PRO A 11 13.56 -14.87 -20.87
CA PRO A 11 13.06 -15.29 -19.56
C PRO A 11 12.15 -16.54 -19.57
N GLU A 12 11.36 -16.74 -20.62
CA GLU A 12 10.43 -17.87 -20.79
C GLU A 12 11.12 -19.23 -20.91
N LEU A 13 12.44 -19.25 -21.17
CA LEU A 13 13.23 -20.48 -21.19
C LEU A 13 13.67 -20.91 -19.78
N GLY A 14 13.48 -20.05 -18.79
CA GLY A 14 13.75 -20.36 -17.38
C GLY A 14 15.22 -20.61 -17.05
N PRO A 15 15.50 -21.05 -15.81
CA PRO A 15 16.87 -21.20 -15.34
C PRO A 15 17.56 -22.49 -15.84
N TYR A 16 16.80 -23.53 -16.15
CA TYR A 16 17.28 -24.82 -16.66
C TYR A 16 17.22 -24.88 -18.20
N PRO A 17 18.17 -25.55 -18.89
CA PRO A 17 18.21 -25.63 -20.35
C PRO A 17 17.23 -26.69 -20.91
N LEU A 18 15.93 -26.57 -20.61
CA LEU A 18 14.88 -27.52 -21.00
C LEU A 18 14.69 -27.61 -22.52
N GLU A 19 15.09 -26.58 -23.26
CA GLU A 19 15.04 -26.53 -24.72
C GLU A 19 16.03 -27.49 -25.38
N ARG A 20 17.02 -27.99 -24.64
CA ARG A 20 18.06 -28.92 -25.14
C ARG A 20 17.71 -30.38 -24.95
N LEU A 21 16.63 -30.67 -24.24
CA LEU A 21 16.19 -32.04 -23.95
C LEU A 21 15.47 -32.65 -25.15
N LYS A 22 15.67 -33.95 -25.36
CA LYS A 22 14.98 -34.70 -26.41
C LYS A 22 13.52 -34.89 -26.02
N ARG A 23 12.61 -34.59 -26.95
CA ARG A 23 11.14 -34.69 -26.77
C ARG A 23 10.55 -35.67 -27.76
N ARG A 24 9.41 -36.28 -27.39
CA ARG A 24 8.65 -37.24 -28.22
C ARG A 24 7.31 -36.66 -28.69
N GLY A 25 6.60 -37.37 -29.56
CA GLY A 25 5.31 -36.91 -30.13
C GLY A 25 4.08 -37.25 -29.27
N ASP A 26 4.18 -38.32 -28.51
CA ASP A 26 3.12 -38.99 -27.77
C ASP A 26 3.40 -39.00 -26.25
N VAL A 27 2.35 -38.92 -25.44
CA VAL A 27 2.46 -39.12 -23.99
C VAL A 27 2.69 -40.62 -23.75
N PRO A 28 3.71 -41.02 -22.95
CA PRO A 28 3.94 -42.43 -22.65
C PRO A 28 2.78 -43.03 -21.83
N ASP A 29 2.71 -44.36 -21.73
CA ASP A 29 1.75 -45.01 -20.84
C ASP A 29 2.03 -44.64 -19.37
N LEU A 30 1.02 -44.07 -18.71
CA LEU A 30 1.07 -43.60 -17.33
C LEU A 30 0.35 -44.54 -16.35
N SER A 31 -0.14 -45.70 -16.83
CA SER A 31 -0.89 -46.66 -16.01
C SER A 31 -0.09 -47.23 -14.84
N ALA A 32 1.25 -47.26 -14.95
CA ALA A 32 2.17 -47.73 -13.93
C ALA A 32 2.47 -46.70 -12.82
N LEU A 33 2.11 -45.42 -13.01
CA LEU A 33 2.30 -44.40 -11.97
C LEU A 33 1.25 -44.58 -10.87
N PRO A 34 1.64 -44.44 -9.59
CA PRO A 34 0.70 -44.44 -8.48
C PRO A 34 -0.28 -43.27 -8.62
N GLY A 35 -1.45 -43.41 -8.00
CA GLY A 35 -2.39 -42.30 -7.89
C GLY A 35 -1.78 -41.15 -7.07
N PHE A 36 -2.19 -39.93 -7.40
CA PHE A 36 -1.77 -38.73 -6.66
C PHE A 36 -2.14 -38.82 -5.17
N GLU A 37 -1.15 -38.63 -4.31
CA GLU A 37 -1.28 -38.63 -2.84
C GLU A 37 -1.12 -37.22 -2.30
N ALA A 38 -1.98 -36.86 -1.33
CA ALA A 38 -1.96 -35.55 -0.69
C ALA A 38 -0.80 -35.44 0.29
N LEU A 39 -0.12 -34.29 0.31
CA LEU A 39 0.91 -33.99 1.29
C LEU A 39 0.30 -33.48 2.61
N ASP A 40 0.72 -34.06 3.73
CA ASP A 40 0.30 -33.61 5.07
C ASP A 40 1.33 -32.65 5.68
N PHE A 41 0.87 -31.49 6.16
CA PHE A 41 1.67 -30.46 6.83
C PHE A 41 1.66 -30.58 8.37
N LYS A 42 1.22 -31.72 8.91
CA LYS A 42 1.25 -32.00 10.35
C LYS A 42 2.32 -33.04 10.69
N ARG A 43 3.18 -32.67 11.63
CA ARG A 43 4.19 -33.54 12.26
C ARG A 43 4.02 -33.47 13.77
N LEU A 44 3.01 -34.19 14.27
CA LEU A 44 2.62 -34.15 15.69
C LEU A 44 3.71 -34.71 16.62
N ASP A 45 4.51 -35.65 16.12
CA ASP A 45 5.60 -36.28 16.89
C ASP A 45 6.86 -35.41 16.95
N THR A 46 6.99 -34.41 16.07
CA THR A 46 8.10 -33.45 16.05
C THR A 46 7.59 -32.00 16.07
N PRO A 47 7.11 -31.50 17.22
CA PRO A 47 6.51 -30.15 17.32
C PRO A 47 7.44 -29.01 16.88
N HIS A 48 8.76 -29.21 16.99
CA HIS A 48 9.78 -28.26 16.56
C HIS A 48 10.06 -28.30 15.04
N SER A 49 9.43 -29.20 14.28
CA SER A 49 9.55 -29.23 12.82
C SER A 49 8.89 -28.00 12.19
N LEU A 50 9.60 -27.37 11.26
CA LEU A 50 9.13 -26.23 10.47
C LEU A 50 7.90 -26.58 9.61
N VAL A 51 7.67 -27.87 9.34
CA VAL A 51 6.48 -28.36 8.59
C VAL A 51 5.19 -27.85 9.23
N ASN A 52 5.11 -27.89 10.57
CA ASN A 52 3.93 -27.44 11.32
C ASN A 52 3.64 -25.95 11.11
N ALA A 53 4.67 -25.11 10.97
CA ALA A 53 4.51 -23.68 10.74
C ALA A 53 4.10 -23.32 9.31
N MET A 54 4.44 -24.17 8.32
CA MET A 54 4.04 -23.96 6.92
C MET A 54 2.55 -24.26 6.67
N GLY A 55 1.93 -25.14 7.47
CA GLY A 55 0.56 -25.64 7.24
C GLY A 55 -0.50 -24.55 7.12
N ALA A 56 -0.51 -23.55 8.01
CA ALA A 56 -1.50 -22.47 7.98
C ALA A 56 -1.39 -21.61 6.70
N TYR A 57 -0.17 -21.37 6.22
CA TYR A 57 0.07 -20.62 4.98
C TYR A 57 -0.31 -21.43 3.74
N GLN A 58 -0.04 -22.73 3.73
CA GLN A 58 -0.51 -23.65 2.69
C GLN A 58 -2.05 -23.69 2.64
N ALA A 59 -2.71 -23.81 3.80
CA ALA A 59 -4.16 -23.78 3.90
C ALA A 59 -4.76 -22.44 3.42
N MET A 60 -4.13 -21.31 3.73
CA MET A 60 -4.55 -20.00 3.23
C MET A 60 -4.48 -19.92 1.71
N MET A 61 -3.41 -20.44 1.10
CA MET A 61 -3.30 -20.48 -0.35
C MET A 61 -4.33 -21.43 -0.98
N ASP A 62 -4.66 -22.54 -0.32
CA ASP A 62 -5.73 -23.43 -0.76
C ASP A 62 -7.13 -22.78 -0.64
N VAL A 63 -7.35 -21.84 0.28
CA VAL A 63 -8.60 -21.03 0.34
C VAL A 63 -8.73 -20.12 -0.88
N ILE A 64 -7.63 -19.52 -1.33
CA ILE A 64 -7.62 -18.58 -2.46
C ILE A 64 -7.19 -19.22 -3.78
N ARG A 65 -7.24 -20.56 -3.86
CA ARG A 65 -6.86 -21.33 -5.05
C ARG A 65 -7.79 -21.12 -6.25
N ASP A 66 -8.95 -20.56 -6.01
CA ASP A 66 -9.98 -20.18 -6.99
C ASP A 66 -10.36 -18.70 -6.76
N GLY A 67 -11.09 -18.11 -7.70
CA GLY A 67 -11.41 -16.69 -7.65
C GLY A 67 -12.50 -16.27 -8.61
N ARG A 68 -13.00 -15.05 -8.40
CA ARG A 68 -13.98 -14.46 -9.30
C ARG A 68 -13.30 -14.05 -10.60
N ARG A 69 -13.69 -14.70 -11.69
CA ARG A 69 -13.34 -14.30 -13.05
C ARG A 69 -13.84 -12.87 -13.34
N ASN A 70 -12.96 -12.05 -13.91
CA ASN A 70 -13.33 -10.73 -14.43
C ASN A 70 -14.31 -10.88 -15.61
N ALA A 71 -15.43 -10.16 -15.53
CA ALA A 71 -16.45 -10.22 -16.59
C ALA A 71 -15.97 -9.53 -17.89
N SER A 72 -15.08 -8.54 -17.77
CA SER A 72 -14.47 -7.88 -18.91
C SER A 72 -13.19 -8.60 -19.32
N LEU A 73 -13.18 -9.13 -20.54
CA LEU A 73 -11.99 -9.76 -21.10
C LEU A 73 -10.93 -8.69 -21.41
N SER A 74 -9.70 -8.96 -20.99
CA SER A 74 -8.56 -8.06 -21.22
C SER A 74 -7.97 -8.21 -22.63
N ASP A 75 -7.30 -7.17 -23.13
CA ASP A 75 -6.69 -7.13 -24.46
C ASP A 75 -5.36 -7.92 -24.51
N VAL A 76 -5.42 -9.19 -24.15
CA VAL A 76 -4.25 -10.07 -24.20
C VAL A 76 -4.00 -10.55 -25.64
N PRO A 77 -2.74 -10.81 -26.04
CA PRO A 77 -2.44 -11.35 -27.36
C PRO A 77 -3.23 -12.61 -27.68
N GLU A 78 -3.73 -12.76 -28.91
CA GLU A 78 -4.54 -13.92 -29.31
C GLU A 78 -3.70 -15.19 -29.52
N HIS A 79 -2.45 -15.05 -29.94
CA HIS A 79 -1.61 -16.17 -30.36
C HIS A 79 -1.22 -17.08 -29.16
N PRO A 80 -1.63 -18.37 -29.13
CA PRO A 80 -1.38 -19.26 -27.99
C PRO A 80 0.10 -19.44 -27.63
N GLY A 81 0.99 -19.34 -28.63
CA GLY A 81 2.43 -19.39 -28.41
C GLY A 81 3.00 -18.20 -27.66
N GLU A 82 2.42 -17.01 -27.83
CA GLU A 82 2.85 -15.82 -27.09
C GLU A 82 2.36 -15.87 -25.65
N ARG A 83 1.09 -16.25 -25.46
CA ARG A 83 0.50 -16.52 -24.14
C ARG A 83 1.33 -17.55 -23.36
N ALA A 84 1.71 -18.66 -24.00
CA ALA A 84 2.55 -19.69 -23.38
C ALA A 84 3.91 -19.15 -22.92
N ARG A 85 4.61 -18.35 -23.75
CA ARG A 85 5.88 -17.73 -23.35
C ARG A 85 5.69 -16.75 -22.19
N HIS A 86 4.65 -15.93 -22.24
CA HIS A 86 4.33 -14.99 -21.17
C HIS A 86 4.06 -15.71 -19.84
N MET A 87 3.19 -16.72 -19.83
CA MET A 87 2.85 -17.48 -18.62
C MET A 87 4.06 -18.21 -18.04
N LYS A 88 4.93 -18.78 -18.88
CA LYS A 88 6.20 -19.38 -18.43
C LYS A 88 7.14 -18.35 -17.82
N ALA A 89 7.36 -17.22 -18.50
CA ALA A 89 8.20 -16.14 -17.98
C ALA A 89 7.65 -15.60 -16.66
N PHE A 90 6.33 -15.47 -16.52
CA PHE A 90 5.72 -15.03 -15.26
C PHE A 90 5.90 -16.06 -14.13
N GLY A 91 5.76 -17.36 -14.43
CA GLY A 91 6.05 -18.43 -13.48
C GLY A 91 7.51 -18.46 -13.04
N TYR A 92 8.46 -18.28 -13.96
CA TYR A 92 9.88 -18.15 -13.63
C TYR A 92 10.18 -16.89 -12.85
N PHE A 93 9.50 -15.79 -13.16
CA PHE A 93 9.56 -14.59 -12.35
C PHE A 93 9.08 -14.89 -10.91
N GLN A 94 8.11 -15.77 -10.67
CA GLN A 94 7.73 -16.24 -9.32
C GLN A 94 8.67 -17.33 -8.72
N ASP A 95 9.83 -17.58 -9.34
CA ASP A 95 10.84 -18.57 -8.92
C ASP A 95 10.47 -20.05 -9.09
N ALA A 96 9.55 -20.36 -10.01
CA ALA A 96 9.39 -21.74 -10.47
C ALA A 96 10.74 -22.27 -10.99
N SER A 97 11.08 -23.52 -10.66
CA SER A 97 12.31 -24.13 -11.19
C SER A 97 12.12 -24.54 -12.66
N MET A 98 10.97 -25.14 -13.00
CA MET A 98 10.62 -25.53 -14.36
C MET A 98 9.12 -25.29 -14.61
N MET A 99 8.79 -24.88 -15.84
CA MET A 99 7.43 -24.60 -16.29
C MET A 99 7.13 -25.35 -17.58
N GLY A 100 5.97 -26.00 -17.65
CA GLY A 100 5.50 -26.73 -18.83
C GLY A 100 4.00 -26.61 -19.02
N ILE A 101 3.51 -26.79 -20.25
CA ILE A 101 2.09 -26.63 -20.59
C ILE A 101 1.59 -27.87 -21.34
N CYS A 102 0.44 -28.41 -20.94
CA CYS A 102 -0.19 -29.55 -21.60
C CYS A 102 -1.71 -29.44 -21.67
N LYS A 103 -2.33 -30.37 -22.39
CA LYS A 103 -3.79 -30.59 -22.35
C LYS A 103 -4.16 -31.41 -21.13
N ILE A 104 -5.31 -31.11 -20.54
CA ILE A 104 -5.89 -31.92 -19.47
C ILE A 104 -6.63 -33.10 -20.11
N ALA A 105 -6.00 -34.27 -20.07
CA ALA A 105 -6.63 -35.52 -20.50
C ALA A 105 -7.67 -36.00 -19.45
N PRO A 106 -8.74 -36.72 -19.85
CA PRO A 106 -9.70 -37.27 -18.90
C PRO A 106 -9.07 -38.11 -17.78
N GLU A 107 -8.00 -38.85 -18.08
CA GLU A 107 -7.28 -39.72 -17.16
C GLU A 107 -6.43 -38.96 -16.13
N ALA A 108 -6.24 -37.65 -16.32
CA ALA A 108 -5.58 -36.78 -15.35
C ALA A 108 -6.57 -36.14 -14.37
N ARG A 109 -7.89 -36.34 -14.54
CA ARG A 109 -8.90 -35.87 -13.58
C ARG A 109 -9.05 -36.89 -12.46
N LEU A 110 -8.98 -36.44 -11.23
CA LEU A 110 -9.20 -37.32 -10.08
C LEU A 110 -10.67 -37.71 -9.98
N ALA A 111 -10.94 -38.97 -9.65
CA ALA A 111 -12.30 -39.44 -9.43
C ALA A 111 -12.98 -38.73 -8.25
N GLN A 112 -12.20 -38.38 -7.23
CA GLN A 112 -12.61 -37.54 -6.11
C GLN A 112 -11.57 -36.43 -5.91
N PRO A 113 -11.99 -35.15 -5.89
CA PRO A 113 -11.08 -34.06 -5.55
C PRO A 113 -10.49 -34.22 -4.15
N ILE A 114 -9.22 -33.87 -4.02
CA ILE A 114 -8.51 -33.79 -2.75
C ILE A 114 -8.69 -32.37 -2.21
N ARG A 115 -8.99 -32.27 -0.92
CA ARG A 115 -9.16 -31.00 -0.21
C ARG A 115 -8.34 -31.01 1.07
N ASN A 116 -7.59 -29.94 1.29
CA ASN A 116 -6.85 -29.72 2.53
C ASN A 116 -7.84 -29.60 3.72
N PRO A 117 -7.73 -30.45 4.75
CA PRO A 117 -8.63 -30.42 5.91
C PRO A 117 -8.49 -29.16 6.76
N ASP A 118 -7.37 -28.43 6.69
CA ASP A 118 -7.10 -27.26 7.54
C ASP A 118 -7.78 -25.97 7.05
N ILE A 119 -8.39 -26.00 5.86
CA ILE A 119 -9.15 -24.87 5.30
C ILE A 119 -10.28 -24.42 6.24
N ASP A 120 -10.97 -25.37 6.88
CA ASP A 120 -12.17 -25.07 7.67
C ASP A 120 -11.83 -24.29 8.95
N ALA A 121 -10.71 -24.62 9.59
CA ALA A 121 -10.21 -23.89 10.75
C ALA A 121 -9.89 -22.43 10.40
N LEU A 122 -9.26 -22.21 9.23
CA LEU A 122 -8.89 -20.88 8.77
C LEU A 122 -10.10 -20.02 8.35
N ALA A 123 -11.14 -20.64 7.78
CA ALA A 123 -12.38 -19.96 7.41
C ALA A 123 -13.11 -19.35 8.62
N GLN A 124 -12.97 -19.95 9.81
CA GLN A 124 -13.50 -19.38 11.05
C GLN A 124 -12.72 -18.14 11.51
N ASP A 125 -11.39 -18.18 11.43
CA ASP A 125 -10.52 -17.04 11.74
C ASP A 125 -10.81 -15.84 10.82
N LEU A 126 -11.01 -16.09 9.52
CA LEU A 126 -11.35 -15.09 8.51
C LEU A 126 -12.64 -14.32 8.83
N ARG A 127 -13.60 -14.94 9.51
CA ARG A 127 -14.87 -14.29 9.90
C ARG A 127 -14.73 -13.38 11.11
N SER A 128 -13.80 -13.67 12.02
CA SER A 128 -13.74 -13.04 13.35
C SER A 128 -12.64 -11.99 13.51
N LYS A 129 -11.54 -12.09 12.76
CA LYS A 129 -10.39 -11.17 12.88
C LYS A 129 -10.64 -9.85 12.14
N GLN A 130 -10.28 -8.73 12.78
CA GLN A 130 -10.18 -7.40 12.16
C GLN A 130 -8.71 -7.02 12.01
N THR A 131 -8.34 -6.46 10.85
CA THR A 131 -6.97 -5.99 10.58
C THR A 131 -6.81 -4.54 11.01
N LYS A 132 -5.64 -4.20 11.56
CA LYS A 132 -5.26 -2.83 11.96
C LYS A 132 -4.15 -2.32 11.02
N THR A 133 -4.52 -1.76 9.86
CA THR A 133 -3.51 -1.30 8.89
C THR A 133 -3.94 -0.06 8.10
N LEU A 134 -2.95 0.73 7.66
CA LEU A 134 -3.09 1.84 6.69
C LEU A 134 -2.81 1.39 5.25
N ALA A 135 -2.74 0.09 4.97
CA ALA A 135 -2.51 -0.41 3.62
C ALA A 135 -3.74 -0.15 2.73
N SER A 136 -3.58 0.71 1.72
CA SER A 136 -4.68 1.11 0.83
C SER A 136 -5.38 -0.09 0.18
N GLY A 137 -6.71 -0.17 0.25
CA GLY A 137 -7.47 -1.25 -0.41
C GLY A 137 -7.41 -2.62 0.28
N ILE A 138 -6.88 -2.71 1.50
CA ILE A 138 -6.92 -3.95 2.29
C ILE A 138 -8.36 -4.43 2.53
N ASP A 139 -9.32 -3.51 2.70
CA ASP A 139 -10.71 -3.84 2.97
C ASP A 139 -11.36 -4.61 1.81
N VAL A 140 -10.98 -4.26 0.58
CA VAL A 140 -11.42 -4.97 -0.64
C VAL A 140 -10.88 -6.40 -0.61
N ILE A 141 -9.60 -6.57 -0.33
CA ILE A 141 -8.98 -7.90 -0.24
C ILE A 141 -9.64 -8.71 0.88
N MET A 142 -9.87 -8.13 2.05
CA MET A 142 -10.52 -8.81 3.18
C MET A 142 -11.97 -9.22 2.86
N ALA A 143 -12.71 -8.39 2.13
CA ALA A 143 -14.05 -8.74 1.67
C ALA A 143 -14.03 -9.93 0.70
N GLU A 144 -13.14 -9.91 -0.30
CA GLU A 144 -12.97 -11.01 -1.26
C GLU A 144 -12.51 -12.31 -0.59
N LEU A 145 -11.64 -12.22 0.43
CA LEU A 145 -11.20 -13.39 1.20
C LEU A 145 -12.33 -14.02 2.00
N LYS A 146 -13.17 -13.20 2.64
CA LYS A 146 -14.37 -13.68 3.34
C LYS A 146 -15.35 -14.37 2.40
N GLU A 147 -15.54 -13.82 1.20
CA GLU A 147 -16.36 -14.43 0.14
C GLU A 147 -15.77 -15.75 -0.34
N SER A 148 -14.45 -15.79 -0.59
CA SER A 148 -13.72 -17.01 -1.03
C SER A 148 -13.84 -18.12 0.00
N ALA A 149 -13.72 -17.81 1.29
CA ALA A 149 -13.83 -18.79 2.37
C ALA A 149 -15.28 -19.24 2.65
N ALA A 150 -16.27 -18.42 2.33
CA ALA A 150 -17.69 -18.74 2.53
C ALA A 150 -18.31 -19.53 1.37
N THR A 151 -17.73 -19.44 0.17
CA THR A 151 -18.27 -20.04 -1.04
C THR A 151 -17.77 -21.48 -1.20
N PRO A 152 -18.64 -22.51 -1.22
CA PRO A 152 -18.23 -23.87 -1.51
C PRO A 152 -17.53 -23.94 -2.88
N LEU A 153 -16.39 -24.65 -2.95
CA LEU A 153 -15.70 -24.88 -4.22
C LEU A 153 -16.62 -25.64 -5.18
N GLY A 154 -16.98 -25.00 -6.29
CA GLY A 154 -17.76 -25.62 -7.36
C GLY A 154 -16.95 -26.64 -8.16
N ALA A 155 -17.64 -27.40 -9.02
CA ALA A 155 -16.98 -28.28 -9.99
C ALA A 155 -15.96 -27.49 -10.83
N MET A 156 -14.82 -28.10 -11.15
CA MET A 156 -13.84 -27.48 -12.05
C MET A 156 -14.50 -27.18 -13.41
N GLY A 157 -14.31 -25.96 -13.92
CA GLY A 157 -14.90 -25.50 -15.18
C GLY A 157 -14.47 -26.33 -16.40
N HIS A 158 -14.82 -25.84 -17.60
CA HIS A 158 -14.43 -26.46 -18.88
C HIS A 158 -12.94 -26.24 -19.22
N HIS A 159 -12.05 -26.38 -18.22
CA HIS A 159 -10.61 -26.21 -18.35
C HIS A 159 -10.04 -27.29 -19.28
N SER A 160 -9.25 -26.85 -20.26
CA SER A 160 -8.65 -27.71 -21.28
C SER A 160 -7.13 -27.71 -21.26
N HIS A 161 -6.51 -26.73 -20.60
CA HIS A 161 -5.06 -26.58 -20.49
C HIS A 161 -4.61 -26.62 -19.03
N ALA A 162 -3.42 -27.16 -18.81
CA ALA A 162 -2.72 -27.13 -17.54
C ALA A 162 -1.34 -26.48 -17.71
N ILE A 163 -1.05 -25.48 -16.88
CA ILE A 163 0.27 -24.92 -16.66
C ILE A 163 0.87 -25.64 -15.46
N VAL A 164 1.88 -26.47 -15.69
CA VAL A 164 2.53 -27.26 -14.65
C VAL A 164 3.76 -26.52 -14.14
N ILE A 165 3.82 -26.38 -12.82
CA ILE A 165 4.88 -25.73 -12.08
C ILE A 165 5.63 -26.81 -11.31
N LEU A 166 6.94 -26.89 -11.52
CA LEU A 166 7.83 -27.77 -10.79
C LEU A 166 8.81 -26.94 -9.98
N GLN A 167 8.91 -27.25 -8.69
CA GLN A 167 9.85 -26.63 -7.78
C GLN A 167 10.88 -27.66 -7.31
N GLU A 168 12.16 -27.33 -7.45
CA GLU A 168 13.26 -28.18 -7.00
C GLU A 168 13.33 -28.31 -5.47
N HIS A 169 13.77 -29.48 -5.01
CA HIS A 169 14.31 -29.61 -3.66
C HIS A 169 15.77 -29.15 -3.66
N HIS A 170 16.21 -28.63 -2.52
CA HIS A 170 17.62 -28.53 -2.20
C HIS A 170 18.03 -29.78 -1.40
N ARG A 171 19.34 -29.98 -1.16
CA ARG A 171 19.84 -31.13 -0.41
C ARG A 171 19.11 -31.34 0.92
N ALA A 172 19.03 -32.59 1.36
CA ALA A 172 18.65 -32.86 2.74
C ALA A 172 19.66 -32.21 3.69
N PRO A 173 19.23 -31.66 4.84
CA PRO A 173 20.17 -31.21 5.84
C PRO A 173 20.92 -32.43 6.42
N ASP A 174 22.20 -32.26 6.71
CA ASP A 174 22.95 -33.28 7.44
C ASP A 174 22.43 -33.33 8.89
N PRO A 175 22.25 -34.50 9.52
CA PRO A 175 21.61 -34.59 10.84
C PRO A 175 22.28 -33.77 11.94
N ASP A 176 23.59 -33.57 11.83
CA ASP A 176 24.41 -32.86 12.81
C ASP A 176 24.69 -31.39 12.42
N GLU A 177 24.18 -30.90 11.28
CA GLU A 177 24.41 -29.49 10.89
C GLU A 177 23.50 -28.52 11.69
N PRO A 178 23.97 -27.29 11.97
CA PRO A 178 23.16 -26.29 12.64
C PRO A 178 21.84 -26.00 11.92
N GLY A 179 20.73 -26.09 12.65
CA GLY A 179 19.39 -25.88 12.09
C GLY A 179 18.66 -27.13 11.61
N ALA A 180 19.35 -28.27 11.46
CA ALA A 180 18.76 -29.51 10.95
C ALA A 180 17.51 -29.95 11.72
N GLU A 181 17.43 -29.65 13.02
CA GLU A 181 16.28 -29.99 13.86
C GLU A 181 14.96 -29.39 13.34
N TRP A 182 14.96 -28.17 12.79
CA TRP A 182 13.73 -27.56 12.29
C TRP A 182 13.41 -28.00 10.86
N ILE A 183 14.43 -28.24 10.03
CA ILE A 183 14.27 -28.42 8.58
C ILE A 183 14.45 -29.86 8.09
N GLY A 184 14.76 -30.80 8.99
CA GLY A 184 14.86 -32.23 8.67
C GLY A 184 13.57 -32.74 8.01
N ASP A 185 13.73 -33.42 6.86
CA ASP A 185 12.63 -34.02 6.08
C ASP A 185 11.52 -33.04 5.62
N ALA A 186 11.83 -31.74 5.49
CA ALA A 186 10.86 -30.72 5.09
C ALA A 186 10.93 -30.33 3.60
N GLN A 187 11.78 -30.98 2.78
CA GLN A 187 12.08 -30.58 1.39
C GLN A 187 10.83 -30.56 0.53
N HIS A 188 10.02 -31.62 0.64
CA HIS A 188 8.81 -31.78 -0.15
C HIS A 188 7.76 -30.74 0.20
N HIS A 189 7.58 -30.43 1.50
CA HIS A 189 6.70 -29.37 2.00
C HIS A 189 7.14 -27.98 1.57
N ARG A 190 8.43 -27.67 1.71
CA ARG A 190 8.99 -26.39 1.29
C ARG A 190 8.77 -26.18 -0.21
N ALA A 191 9.11 -27.16 -1.04
CA ALA A 191 8.94 -27.02 -2.48
C ALA A 191 7.46 -26.98 -2.89
N ALA A 192 6.58 -27.73 -2.22
CA ALA A 192 5.12 -27.68 -2.44
C ALA A 192 4.52 -26.31 -2.07
N LEU A 193 4.94 -25.72 -0.95
CA LEU A 193 4.54 -24.38 -0.53
C LEU A 193 4.93 -23.32 -1.56
N ARG A 194 6.17 -23.38 -2.04
CA ARG A 194 6.71 -22.48 -3.08
C ARG A 194 6.00 -22.65 -4.42
N ALA A 195 5.74 -23.89 -4.85
CA ALA A 195 4.99 -24.17 -6.08
C ALA A 195 3.54 -23.67 -6.00
N THR A 196 2.89 -23.87 -4.84
CA THR A 196 1.52 -23.38 -4.60
C THR A 196 1.44 -21.86 -4.66
N GLU A 197 2.40 -21.13 -4.07
CA GLU A 197 2.45 -19.67 -4.17
C GLU A 197 2.40 -19.21 -5.63
N THR A 198 3.26 -19.79 -6.47
CA THR A 198 3.28 -19.50 -7.91
C THR A 198 1.95 -19.82 -8.57
N ALA A 199 1.37 -20.99 -8.30
CA ALA A 199 0.11 -21.42 -8.91
C ALA A 199 -1.06 -20.48 -8.57
N VAL A 200 -1.19 -20.06 -7.32
CA VAL A 200 -2.24 -19.14 -6.87
C VAL A 200 -2.09 -17.77 -7.53
N ILE A 201 -0.86 -17.25 -7.65
CA ILE A 201 -0.61 -15.98 -8.34
C ILE A 201 -1.01 -16.07 -9.81
N LEU A 202 -0.61 -17.15 -10.50
CA LEU A 202 -0.92 -17.33 -11.93
C LEU A 202 -2.43 -17.53 -12.16
N ALA A 203 -3.12 -18.30 -11.30
CA ALA A 203 -4.58 -18.45 -11.38
C ALA A 203 -5.29 -17.11 -11.18
N ASN A 204 -4.88 -16.33 -10.17
CA ASN A 204 -5.44 -15.01 -9.92
C ASN A 204 -5.17 -14.03 -11.08
N TYR A 205 -3.98 -14.09 -11.69
CA TYR A 205 -3.67 -13.32 -12.89
C TYR A 205 -4.60 -13.64 -14.07
N LEU A 206 -4.88 -14.93 -14.31
CA LEU A 206 -5.82 -15.35 -15.36
C LEU A 206 -7.24 -14.85 -15.09
N HIS A 207 -7.71 -14.91 -13.84
CA HIS A 207 -9.00 -14.36 -13.46
C HIS A 207 -9.09 -12.85 -13.72
N LEU A 208 -8.04 -12.09 -13.38
CA LEU A 208 -7.98 -10.65 -13.65
C LEU A 208 -8.06 -10.34 -15.15
N LEU A 209 -7.46 -11.19 -15.99
CA LEU A 209 -7.50 -11.06 -17.44
C LEU A 209 -8.84 -11.49 -18.06
N GLY A 210 -9.72 -12.13 -17.27
CA GLY A 210 -11.04 -12.58 -17.70
C GLY A 210 -11.11 -14.04 -18.17
N PHE A 211 -10.13 -14.86 -17.80
CA PHE A 211 -10.12 -16.31 -18.03
C PHE A 211 -10.52 -17.09 -16.77
N ASP A 212 -11.13 -18.25 -16.94
CA ASP A 212 -11.38 -19.17 -15.83
C ASP A 212 -10.10 -19.96 -15.53
N ALA A 213 -9.78 -20.11 -14.25
CA ALA A 213 -8.55 -20.76 -13.82
C ALA A 213 -8.68 -21.32 -12.40
N ARG A 214 -7.89 -22.34 -12.08
CA ARG A 214 -7.81 -22.89 -10.73
C ARG A 214 -6.42 -23.37 -10.42
N ALA A 215 -5.89 -23.00 -9.25
CA ALA A 215 -4.65 -23.53 -8.72
C ALA A 215 -4.88 -24.90 -8.07
N HIS A 216 -3.95 -25.82 -8.25
CA HIS A 216 -3.91 -27.17 -7.69
C HIS A 216 -2.58 -27.36 -6.98
N SER A 217 -2.64 -27.73 -5.71
CA SER A 217 -1.49 -27.90 -4.83
C SER A 217 -1.30 -29.36 -4.44
N MET A 218 -0.19 -29.67 -3.77
CA MET A 218 0.04 -30.99 -3.18
C MET A 218 -0.98 -31.33 -2.07
N THR A 219 -1.74 -30.36 -1.57
CA THR A 219 -2.71 -30.53 -0.47
C THR A 219 -4.17 -30.41 -0.91
N SER A 220 -4.42 -29.80 -2.07
CA SER A 220 -5.77 -29.58 -2.62
C SER A 220 -5.75 -29.63 -4.16
N SER A 221 -6.39 -30.63 -4.77
CA SER A 221 -6.38 -30.80 -6.23
C SER A 221 -7.58 -31.58 -6.77
N ASP A 222 -8.09 -31.19 -7.95
CA ASP A 222 -9.00 -31.98 -8.78
C ASP A 222 -8.26 -32.83 -9.85
N LEU A 223 -6.93 -32.69 -9.94
CA LEU A 223 -6.09 -33.23 -11.01
C LEU A 223 -4.91 -34.03 -10.45
N ASP A 224 -4.48 -35.05 -11.19
CA ASP A 224 -3.26 -35.81 -10.94
C ASP A 224 -2.05 -35.00 -11.43
N LEU A 225 -1.32 -34.41 -10.48
CA LEU A 225 -0.22 -33.49 -10.80
C LEU A 225 0.96 -34.21 -11.45
N THR A 226 1.25 -35.46 -11.03
CA THR A 226 2.35 -36.27 -11.54
C THR A 226 2.13 -36.67 -12.99
N ARG A 227 0.89 -37.06 -13.35
CA ARG A 227 0.54 -37.35 -14.75
C ARG A 227 0.69 -36.11 -15.63
N LEU A 228 0.26 -34.95 -15.13
CA LEU A 228 0.38 -33.69 -15.86
C LEU A 228 1.83 -33.25 -16.03
N SER A 229 2.73 -33.51 -15.07
CA SER A 229 4.15 -33.17 -15.23
C SER A 229 4.83 -33.96 -16.35
N VAL A 230 4.41 -35.21 -16.57
CA VAL A 230 4.89 -36.02 -17.70
C VAL A 230 4.32 -35.47 -19.01
N ALA A 231 3.02 -35.20 -19.06
CA ALA A 231 2.36 -34.67 -20.25
C ALA A 231 2.90 -33.29 -20.67
N ALA A 232 3.22 -32.43 -19.70
CA ALA A 232 3.84 -31.12 -19.92
C ALA A 232 5.34 -31.20 -20.30
N GLY A 233 5.92 -32.40 -20.33
CA GLY A 233 7.32 -32.60 -20.66
C GLY A 233 8.27 -31.96 -19.65
N LEU A 234 7.90 -32.02 -18.37
CA LEU A 234 8.76 -31.69 -17.23
C LEU A 234 9.36 -32.92 -16.58
N THR A 235 8.70 -34.08 -16.68
CA THR A 235 9.19 -35.35 -16.16
C THR A 235 9.11 -36.47 -17.20
N PHE A 236 9.86 -37.54 -17.00
CA PHE A 236 9.74 -38.80 -17.73
C PHE A 236 9.49 -39.94 -16.74
N VAL A 237 8.94 -41.06 -17.21
CA VAL A 237 8.58 -42.21 -16.36
C VAL A 237 9.65 -43.30 -16.47
N GLU A 238 10.09 -43.82 -15.32
CA GLU A 238 10.88 -45.04 -15.20
C GLU A 238 10.29 -45.92 -14.09
N GLY A 239 9.82 -47.12 -14.46
CA GLY A 239 9.09 -47.98 -13.54
C GLY A 239 7.80 -47.32 -13.05
N THR A 240 7.68 -47.14 -11.74
CA THR A 240 6.52 -46.53 -11.06
C THR A 240 6.78 -45.08 -10.62
N CYS A 241 7.86 -44.46 -11.08
CA CYS A 241 8.29 -43.13 -10.64
C CYS A 241 8.40 -42.16 -11.81
N ALA A 242 8.09 -40.88 -11.55
CA ALA A 242 8.32 -39.80 -12.49
C ALA A 242 9.56 -39.00 -12.07
N PHE A 243 10.52 -38.85 -12.98
CA PHE A 243 11.78 -38.16 -12.74
C PHE A 243 11.86 -36.87 -13.56
N ALA A 244 12.26 -35.79 -12.91
CA ALA A 244 12.56 -34.53 -13.58
C ALA A 244 14.01 -34.57 -14.14
N PRO A 245 14.24 -34.07 -15.37
CA PRO A 245 15.58 -33.94 -15.89
C PRO A 245 16.39 -33.04 -14.95
N PHE A 246 17.66 -33.35 -14.74
CA PHE A 246 18.57 -32.63 -13.82
C PHE A 246 18.30 -32.78 -12.32
N LEU A 247 17.07 -33.11 -11.90
CA LEU A 247 16.66 -33.17 -10.48
C LEU A 247 16.37 -34.59 -9.99
N GLY A 248 16.06 -35.53 -10.87
CA GLY A 248 15.62 -36.86 -10.42
C GLY A 248 14.25 -36.77 -9.74
N ALA A 249 14.11 -37.36 -8.56
CA ALA A 249 12.88 -37.34 -7.76
C ALA A 249 12.76 -36.12 -6.83
N ASP A 250 13.78 -35.26 -6.82
CA ASP A 250 13.94 -34.16 -5.86
C ASP A 250 13.13 -32.91 -6.28
N TYR A 251 11.80 -33.03 -6.31
CA TYR A 251 10.90 -31.94 -6.66
C TYR A 251 9.49 -32.05 -6.02
N SER A 252 8.77 -30.94 -6.05
CA SER A 252 7.33 -30.89 -5.76
C SER A 252 6.60 -30.14 -6.87
N LEU A 253 5.28 -30.33 -6.95
CA LEU A 253 4.46 -29.83 -8.05
C LEU A 253 3.35 -28.89 -7.57
N ALA A 254 2.92 -28.02 -8.48
CA ALA A 254 1.62 -27.37 -8.48
C ALA A 254 1.14 -27.21 -9.93
N VAL A 255 -0.15 -27.04 -10.13
CA VAL A 255 -0.74 -26.87 -11.47
C VAL A 255 -1.73 -25.72 -11.47
N VAL A 256 -1.80 -24.98 -12.58
CA VAL A 256 -2.94 -24.11 -12.88
C VAL A 256 -3.71 -24.70 -14.04
N SER A 257 -4.96 -25.09 -13.82
CA SER A 257 -5.89 -25.43 -14.90
C SER A 257 -6.59 -24.17 -15.39
N THR A 258 -6.87 -24.07 -16.69
CA THR A 258 -7.52 -22.89 -17.27
C THR A 258 -8.26 -23.18 -18.57
N ASP A 259 -9.22 -22.31 -18.90
CA ASP A 259 -9.87 -22.23 -20.21
C ASP A 259 -9.06 -21.41 -21.25
N MET A 260 -8.03 -20.67 -20.83
CA MET A 260 -7.15 -19.93 -21.75
C MET A 260 -6.43 -20.88 -22.70
N GLU A 261 -6.52 -20.62 -23.99
CA GLU A 261 -5.78 -21.38 -24.99
C GLU A 261 -4.29 -21.05 -24.97
N LEU A 262 -3.46 -22.09 -24.87
CA LEU A 262 -2.00 -22.00 -24.74
C LEU A 262 -1.31 -23.00 -25.65
N ALA A 263 -0.17 -22.62 -26.22
CA ALA A 263 0.67 -23.57 -26.95
C ALA A 263 1.23 -24.65 -26.00
N LEU A 264 1.21 -25.89 -26.46
CA LEU A 264 1.57 -27.06 -25.67
C LEU A 264 3.07 -27.36 -25.78
N ASP A 265 3.65 -27.83 -24.68
CA ASP A 265 4.94 -28.50 -24.69
C ASP A 265 4.79 -29.97 -25.07
N ARG A 266 5.92 -30.56 -25.50
CA ARG A 266 5.98 -31.97 -25.87
C ARG A 266 6.57 -32.82 -24.73
N PRO A 267 6.07 -34.04 -24.49
CA PRO A 267 6.64 -34.95 -23.49
C PRO A 267 8.13 -35.23 -23.72
N LEU A 268 8.86 -35.54 -22.64
CA LEU A 268 10.27 -35.88 -22.70
C LEU A 268 10.48 -37.32 -23.22
N ALA A 269 11.59 -37.54 -23.93
CA ALA A 269 12.08 -38.89 -24.17
C ALA A 269 12.66 -39.50 -22.86
N PRO A 270 12.72 -40.85 -22.72
CA PRO A 270 13.30 -41.52 -21.55
C PRO A 270 14.78 -41.15 -21.31
N LEU A 271 15.28 -41.35 -20.09
CA LEU A 271 16.63 -40.94 -19.67
C LEU A 271 17.73 -41.50 -20.58
N GLY A 272 17.62 -42.77 -20.98
CA GLY A 272 18.59 -43.44 -21.86
C GLY A 272 18.75 -42.79 -23.24
N GLU A 273 17.82 -41.93 -23.64
CA GLU A 273 17.87 -41.17 -24.89
C GLU A 273 18.28 -39.70 -24.69
N GLN A 274 18.43 -39.23 -23.46
CA GLN A 274 18.85 -37.86 -23.15
C GLN A 274 20.37 -37.73 -23.25
N GLN A 275 20.84 -36.61 -23.81
CA GLN A 275 22.27 -36.29 -23.90
C GLN A 275 22.56 -34.98 -23.16
N LEU A 276 22.89 -35.08 -21.88
CA LEU A 276 23.30 -33.93 -21.07
C LEU A 276 24.75 -33.56 -21.39
N GLY A 277 24.94 -32.67 -22.37
CA GLY A 277 26.26 -32.27 -22.86
C GLY A 277 27.03 -31.31 -21.94
N LEU A 278 28.28 -31.01 -22.34
CA LEU A 278 29.20 -30.10 -21.62
C LEU A 278 28.58 -28.74 -21.28
N ALA A 279 27.70 -28.22 -22.14
CA ALA A 279 27.05 -26.93 -21.92
C ALA A 279 26.19 -26.89 -20.63
N TRP A 280 25.54 -28.00 -20.25
CA TRP A 280 24.85 -28.11 -18.96
C TRP A 280 25.84 -28.18 -17.79
N GLN A 281 26.95 -28.90 -17.96
CA GLN A 281 27.94 -29.05 -16.90
C GLN A 281 28.54 -27.70 -16.48
N ILE A 282 28.90 -26.85 -17.45
CA ILE A 282 29.54 -25.56 -17.20
C ILE A 282 28.56 -24.37 -17.14
N GLY A 283 27.28 -24.58 -17.46
CA GLY A 283 26.26 -23.52 -17.46
C GLY A 283 26.31 -22.58 -18.66
N TYR A 284 26.76 -23.06 -19.83
CA TYR A 284 26.76 -22.24 -21.04
C TYR A 284 25.33 -22.08 -21.57
N GLY A 285 24.79 -20.85 -21.53
CA GLY A 285 23.48 -20.50 -22.06
C GLY A 285 22.29 -20.74 -21.12
N SER A 286 22.52 -21.06 -19.84
CA SER A 286 21.50 -21.22 -18.79
C SER A 286 22.02 -20.64 -17.46
N SER A 287 21.13 -20.27 -16.53
CA SER A 287 21.56 -19.75 -15.22
C SER A 287 21.95 -20.86 -14.25
N LYS A 288 21.22 -22.00 -14.30
CA LYS A 288 21.55 -23.23 -13.59
C LYS A 288 22.41 -24.16 -14.45
N SER A 289 23.25 -24.94 -13.79
CA SER A 289 24.24 -25.88 -14.33
C SER A 289 24.48 -26.99 -13.31
N ALA A 290 25.15 -28.07 -13.70
CA ALA A 290 25.54 -29.12 -12.76
C ALA A 290 26.38 -28.60 -11.57
N LEU A 291 27.16 -27.52 -11.77
CA LEU A 291 28.08 -26.98 -10.78
C LEU A 291 27.46 -25.97 -9.79
N ASN A 292 26.28 -25.43 -10.10
CA ASN A 292 25.64 -24.39 -9.28
C ASN A 292 24.14 -24.65 -9.03
N ARG A 293 23.64 -25.83 -9.40
CA ARG A 293 22.22 -26.20 -9.29
C ARG A 293 21.73 -26.01 -7.86
N ASP A 294 22.37 -26.68 -6.92
CA ASP A 294 22.07 -26.57 -5.51
C ASP A 294 23.12 -25.69 -4.83
N PRO A 295 22.76 -24.49 -4.34
CA PRO A 295 23.69 -23.59 -3.67
C PRO A 295 24.22 -24.15 -2.34
N TYR A 296 23.51 -25.12 -1.74
CA TYR A 296 23.84 -25.73 -0.45
C TYR A 296 24.62 -27.04 -0.60
N ALA A 297 24.89 -27.52 -1.83
CA ALA A 297 25.61 -28.78 -2.05
C ALA A 297 26.97 -28.90 -1.33
N LYS A 298 27.56 -27.77 -0.91
CA LYS A 298 28.84 -27.71 -0.18
C LYS A 298 28.84 -26.66 0.94
N ARG A 299 27.67 -26.26 1.42
CA ARG A 299 27.50 -25.21 2.44
C ARG A 299 26.35 -25.58 3.35
N ASP A 300 26.48 -25.23 4.62
CA ASP A 300 25.41 -25.41 5.59
C ASP A 300 24.32 -24.38 5.35
N TYR A 301 23.07 -24.73 5.67
CA TYR A 301 21.96 -23.80 5.46
C TYR A 301 22.13 -22.50 6.25
N VAL A 302 22.70 -22.58 7.46
CA VAL A 302 22.96 -21.42 8.32
C VAL A 302 23.87 -20.36 7.69
N GLU A 303 24.74 -20.75 6.76
CA GLU A 303 25.66 -19.82 6.06
C GLU A 303 24.98 -19.08 4.90
N GLY A 304 23.81 -19.55 4.45
CA GLY A 304 23.13 -19.06 3.26
C GLY A 304 23.83 -19.38 1.94
N ALA A 305 23.12 -19.15 0.84
CA ALA A 305 23.61 -19.38 -0.53
C ALA A 305 24.74 -18.42 -0.96
N MET A 306 24.87 -17.30 -0.27
CA MET A 306 25.83 -16.22 -0.56
C MET A 306 26.85 -16.08 0.58
N PRO A 307 28.12 -15.75 0.28
CA PRO A 307 29.20 -15.81 1.27
C PRO A 307 29.24 -14.58 2.21
N PHE A 308 28.20 -14.38 3.01
CA PHE A 308 28.10 -13.26 3.97
C PHE A 308 29.09 -13.37 5.14
N GLU A 309 29.62 -14.56 5.41
CA GLU A 309 30.67 -14.82 6.41
C GLU A 309 32.00 -14.16 6.05
N LYS A 310 32.20 -13.79 4.77
CA LYS A 310 33.43 -13.16 4.28
C LYS A 310 33.41 -11.63 4.35
N LEU A 311 32.28 -11.04 4.75
CA LEU A 311 32.15 -9.61 4.90
C LEU A 311 32.88 -9.14 6.16
N LYS A 312 33.57 -7.99 6.05
CA LYS A 312 34.18 -7.34 7.22
C LYS A 312 33.08 -6.87 8.16
N ARG A 313 33.10 -7.39 9.39
CA ARG A 313 32.20 -7.01 10.48
C ARG A 313 32.79 -5.88 11.31
N VAL A 314 31.94 -4.97 11.77
CA VAL A 314 32.30 -3.83 12.62
C VAL A 314 31.29 -3.72 13.77
N ASP A 315 31.69 -3.15 14.90
CA ASP A 315 30.83 -3.11 16.09
C ASP A 315 29.70 -2.07 16.00
N GLN A 316 29.87 -1.07 15.15
CA GLN A 316 28.88 -0.01 14.89
C GLN A 316 28.70 0.18 13.38
N PRO A 317 27.51 0.62 12.92
CA PRO A 317 27.30 0.97 11.51
C PRO A 317 28.33 1.98 11.00
N THR A 318 28.59 1.96 9.70
CA THR A 318 29.57 2.86 9.04
C THR A 318 29.12 4.32 8.93
N THR A 319 27.88 4.61 9.29
CA THR A 319 27.31 5.96 9.40
C THR A 319 26.96 6.25 10.85
N TYR A 320 27.22 7.49 11.29
CA TYR A 320 27.02 7.87 12.69
C TYR A 320 25.54 7.85 13.12
N MET A 321 25.28 7.40 14.35
CA MET A 321 23.95 7.35 14.97
C MET A 321 24.05 7.80 16.43
N ASP A 322 23.36 8.90 16.78
CA ASP A 322 23.13 9.32 18.16
C ASP A 322 21.80 8.72 18.65
N GLU A 323 21.85 7.44 19.01
CA GLU A 323 20.65 6.67 19.39
C GLU A 323 19.83 7.29 20.51
N ALA A 324 20.46 8.04 21.41
CA ALA A 324 19.78 8.72 22.51
C ALA A 324 18.82 9.84 22.03
N ARG A 325 19.02 10.32 20.80
CA ARG A 325 18.27 11.42 20.17
C ARG A 325 17.58 11.02 18.88
N ILE A 326 17.40 9.71 18.62
CA ILE A 326 16.59 9.24 17.50
C ILE A 326 15.11 9.27 17.94
N PRO A 327 14.28 10.21 17.44
CA PRO A 327 12.86 10.18 17.73
C PRO A 327 12.22 9.00 17.01
N ARG A 328 11.30 8.31 17.69
CA ARG A 328 10.30 7.49 16.98
C ARG A 328 9.50 8.43 16.08
N VAL A 329 8.75 7.93 15.09
CA VAL A 329 7.68 8.70 14.40
C VAL A 329 6.34 7.91 14.36
N PRO A 330 5.14 8.52 14.23
CA PRO A 330 3.90 7.76 14.07
C PRO A 330 3.83 7.04 12.71
N LYS A 331 3.10 5.91 12.58
CA LYS A 331 2.92 5.26 11.26
C LYS A 331 2.36 6.19 10.18
N ARG A 332 1.59 7.20 10.60
CA ARG A 332 0.99 8.24 9.75
C ARG A 332 2.02 9.07 8.97
N THR A 333 3.31 9.04 9.34
CA THR A 333 4.40 9.67 8.57
C THR A 333 4.74 8.96 7.27
N ASP A 334 4.30 7.71 7.10
CA ASP A 334 4.46 6.96 5.84
C ASP A 334 3.85 7.78 4.69
N MET A 335 4.66 8.07 3.67
CA MET A 335 4.27 8.89 2.53
C MET A 335 3.12 8.29 1.70
N PHE A 336 2.94 6.97 1.70
CA PHE A 336 1.77 6.31 1.11
C PHE A 336 0.52 6.55 1.94
N ALA A 337 0.62 6.50 3.28
CA ALA A 337 -0.49 6.89 4.15
C ALA A 337 -0.83 8.37 3.95
N ARG A 338 0.18 9.26 3.95
CA ARG A 338 -0.01 10.69 3.65
C ARG A 338 -0.76 10.94 2.34
N SER A 339 -0.41 10.18 1.29
CA SER A 339 -1.12 10.26 0.01
C SER A 339 -2.58 9.82 0.12
N GLN A 340 -2.89 8.72 0.82
CA GLN A 340 -4.28 8.24 1.00
C GLN A 340 -5.18 9.24 1.74
N PHE A 341 -4.63 10.00 2.68
CA PHE A 341 -5.37 11.01 3.44
C PHE A 341 -5.39 12.39 2.76
N GLY A 342 -4.77 12.52 1.58
CA GLY A 342 -4.81 13.77 0.80
C GLY A 342 -3.77 14.83 1.20
N ASP A 343 -2.78 14.48 2.03
CA ASP A 343 -1.73 15.42 2.49
C ASP A 343 -0.91 16.02 1.34
N MET A 344 -0.86 15.33 0.20
CA MET A 344 -0.14 15.72 -1.03
C MET A 344 -1.09 16.15 -2.15
N GLY A 345 -2.35 16.48 -1.83
CA GLY A 345 -3.35 16.91 -2.80
C GLY A 345 -4.21 15.79 -3.39
N LYS A 346 -5.28 16.20 -4.07
CA LYS A 346 -6.36 15.33 -4.56
C LYS A 346 -5.90 14.33 -5.62
N THR A 347 -5.04 14.74 -6.55
CA THR A 347 -4.49 13.86 -7.60
C THR A 347 -3.73 12.68 -6.99
N GLN A 348 -2.91 12.95 -5.96
CA GLN A 348 -2.19 11.92 -5.23
C GLN A 348 -3.13 10.97 -4.49
N GLN A 349 -4.14 11.53 -3.81
CA GLN A 349 -5.14 10.74 -3.09
C GLN A 349 -5.93 9.81 -4.01
N GLN A 350 -6.38 10.31 -5.16
CA GLN A 350 -7.11 9.52 -6.15
C GLN A 350 -6.25 8.36 -6.67
N ALA A 351 -4.99 8.61 -7.02
CA ALA A 351 -4.07 7.57 -7.47
C ALA A 351 -3.65 6.59 -6.34
N ALA A 352 -3.78 7.00 -5.07
CA ALA A 352 -3.57 6.16 -3.88
C ALA A 352 -4.80 5.32 -3.50
N THR A 353 -6.01 5.75 -3.88
CA THR A 353 -7.29 5.17 -3.44
C THR A 353 -7.42 3.70 -3.85
N GLY A 354 -7.82 2.85 -2.90
CA GLY A 354 -7.91 1.40 -3.10
C GLY A 354 -6.60 0.73 -3.53
N GLY A 355 -5.46 1.41 -3.39
CA GLY A 355 -4.14 1.05 -3.88
C GLY A 355 -4.07 0.93 -5.40
N PHE A 356 -4.73 1.86 -6.10
CA PHE A 356 -4.77 1.91 -7.56
C PHE A 356 -3.38 1.86 -8.21
N TYR A 357 -2.39 2.54 -7.65
CA TYR A 357 -0.98 2.50 -8.11
C TYR A 357 -0.39 1.08 -8.24
N ALA A 358 -0.89 0.10 -7.45
CA ALA A 358 -0.51 -1.30 -7.58
C ALA A 358 -1.51 -2.10 -8.41
N ARG A 359 -2.81 -1.78 -8.33
CA ARG A 359 -3.90 -2.49 -9.04
C ARG A 359 -3.89 -2.30 -10.55
N LYS A 360 -3.37 -1.16 -11.01
CA LYS A 360 -3.33 -0.83 -12.44
C LYS A 360 -2.45 -1.77 -13.26
N SER A 361 -1.52 -2.50 -12.63
CA SER A 361 -0.76 -3.60 -13.25
C SER A 361 -1.35 -4.95 -12.83
N ALA A 362 -1.77 -5.76 -13.79
CA ALA A 362 -2.36 -7.08 -13.53
C ALA A 362 -1.39 -8.01 -12.80
N HIS A 363 -0.09 -7.99 -13.15
CA HIS A 363 0.94 -8.82 -12.48
C HIS A 363 1.06 -8.49 -11.00
N ALA A 364 1.09 -7.21 -10.66
CA ALA A 364 1.19 -6.77 -9.27
C ALA A 364 -0.08 -7.04 -8.49
N PHE A 365 -1.25 -6.83 -9.10
CA PHE A 365 -2.51 -7.11 -8.42
C PHE A 365 -2.72 -8.60 -8.16
N ALA A 366 -2.28 -9.46 -9.09
CA ALA A 366 -2.32 -10.90 -8.93
C ALA A 366 -1.61 -11.37 -7.65
N GLN A 367 -0.44 -10.80 -7.35
CA GLN A 367 0.36 -11.08 -6.14
C GLN A 367 -0.27 -10.51 -4.88
N ARG A 368 -0.95 -9.37 -5.00
CA ARG A 368 -1.46 -8.60 -3.87
C ARG A 368 -2.55 -9.32 -3.07
N ARG A 369 -3.36 -10.16 -3.72
CA ARG A 369 -4.43 -10.93 -3.05
C ARG A 369 -3.87 -11.86 -1.97
N ALA A 370 -2.87 -12.67 -2.32
CA ALA A 370 -2.18 -13.55 -1.37
C ALA A 370 -1.44 -12.75 -0.29
N LEU A 371 -0.80 -11.65 -0.67
CA LEU A 371 -0.09 -10.78 0.26
C LEU A 371 -1.03 -10.22 1.34
N GLY A 372 -2.24 -9.78 0.96
CA GLY A 372 -3.25 -9.34 1.91
C GLY A 372 -3.81 -10.48 2.77
N ALA A 373 -3.95 -11.70 2.22
CA ALA A 373 -4.41 -12.87 2.96
C ALA A 373 -3.49 -13.22 4.15
N PHE A 374 -2.17 -13.13 3.94
CA PHE A 374 -1.17 -13.46 4.97
C PHE A 374 -1.12 -12.46 6.13
N VAL A 375 -1.71 -11.26 6.00
CA VAL A 375 -1.82 -10.30 7.11
C VAL A 375 -2.56 -10.91 8.32
N LEU A 376 -3.45 -11.87 8.10
CA LEU A 376 -4.20 -12.53 9.17
C LEU A 376 -3.38 -13.58 9.95
N LEU A 377 -2.22 -13.96 9.41
CA LEU A 377 -1.33 -15.00 9.95
C LEU A 377 -0.02 -14.43 10.51
N GLN A 378 0.32 -13.18 10.18
CA GLN A 378 1.61 -12.59 10.53
C GLN A 378 1.80 -12.39 12.05
N ASP A 379 0.71 -12.33 12.82
CA ASP A 379 0.68 -12.08 14.27
C ASP A 379 -0.25 -13.07 14.98
N GLY A 380 0.01 -13.37 16.25
CA GLY A 380 -0.76 -14.32 17.04
C GLY A 380 -0.17 -14.58 18.42
N ALA A 381 -0.95 -15.22 19.29
CA ALA A 381 -0.47 -15.63 20.60
C ALA A 381 0.57 -16.77 20.50
N PRO A 382 1.57 -16.82 21.40
CA PRO A 382 2.44 -17.98 21.54
C PRO A 382 1.64 -19.23 21.94
N VAL A 383 2.11 -20.39 21.51
CA VAL A 383 1.48 -21.70 21.80
C VAL A 383 2.16 -22.34 23.00
N GLY A 384 1.37 -22.78 23.97
CA GLY A 384 1.87 -23.47 25.17
C GLY A 384 2.64 -22.56 26.12
N ASP A 385 3.34 -23.17 27.08
CA ASP A 385 4.14 -22.47 28.07
C ASP A 385 5.53 -22.11 27.52
N ARG A 386 6.07 -20.97 27.97
CA ARG A 386 7.41 -20.53 27.60
C ARG A 386 8.47 -21.53 28.10
N PRO A 387 9.43 -21.95 27.26
CA PRO A 387 10.52 -22.82 27.69
C PRO A 387 11.37 -22.17 28.79
N ALA A 388 11.85 -22.97 29.76
CA ALA A 388 12.48 -22.45 30.97
C ALA A 388 13.82 -21.71 30.76
N GLN A 389 14.51 -21.93 29.63
CA GLN A 389 15.66 -21.16 29.10
C GLN A 389 16.17 -21.86 27.82
N THR A 390 16.59 -21.12 26.79
CA THR A 390 17.16 -21.69 25.54
C THR A 390 18.50 -21.04 25.20
N ASP A 391 19.30 -21.72 24.38
CA ASP A 391 20.59 -21.21 23.90
C ASP A 391 20.37 -20.23 22.73
N ALA A 392 20.73 -18.96 22.94
CA ALA A 392 20.54 -17.89 21.98
C ALA A 392 21.32 -18.10 20.67
N GLN A 393 22.50 -18.75 20.72
CA GLN A 393 23.30 -19.04 19.52
C GLN A 393 22.63 -20.15 18.70
N ARG A 394 22.21 -21.24 19.35
CA ARG A 394 21.47 -22.32 18.68
C ARG A 394 20.16 -21.81 18.06
N ASN A 395 19.41 -20.97 18.78
CA ASN A 395 18.19 -20.36 18.25
C ASN A 395 18.48 -19.51 16.99
N ALA A 396 19.55 -18.71 17.03
CA ALA A 396 19.98 -17.90 15.89
C ALA A 396 20.34 -18.77 14.67
N GLU A 397 21.05 -19.87 14.88
CA GLU A 397 21.41 -20.82 13.82
C GLU A 397 20.18 -21.50 13.21
N ASN A 398 19.24 -21.95 14.04
CA ASN A 398 17.97 -22.52 13.61
C ASN A 398 17.15 -21.55 12.75
N VAL A 399 17.00 -20.30 13.22
CA VAL A 399 16.25 -19.27 12.49
C VAL A 399 16.91 -18.98 11.14
N LYS A 400 18.23 -18.84 11.08
CA LYS A 400 18.97 -18.61 9.82
C LYS A 400 18.82 -19.78 8.87
N ALA A 401 19.12 -21.00 9.33
CA ALA A 401 19.02 -22.20 8.52
C ALA A 401 17.60 -22.39 7.96
N ALA A 402 16.57 -22.25 8.78
CA ALA A 402 15.17 -22.32 8.36
C ALA A 402 14.81 -21.24 7.32
N SER A 403 15.24 -19.99 7.54
CA SER A 403 14.98 -18.89 6.61
C SER A 403 15.64 -19.11 5.25
N TYR A 404 16.91 -19.55 5.23
CA TYR A 404 17.64 -19.88 4.01
C TYR A 404 17.10 -21.12 3.29
N PHE A 405 16.66 -22.12 4.04
CA PHE A 405 15.98 -23.31 3.53
C PHE A 405 14.66 -22.96 2.83
N LEU A 406 13.86 -22.09 3.44
CA LEU A 406 12.61 -21.58 2.84
C LEU A 406 12.88 -20.80 1.53
N GLY A 407 14.01 -20.09 1.45
CA GLY A 407 14.46 -19.38 0.26
C GLY A 407 14.56 -17.87 0.43
N VAL A 408 14.84 -17.39 1.65
CA VAL A 408 15.26 -16.00 1.89
C VAL A 408 16.69 -15.80 1.34
N ASP A 409 16.96 -14.68 0.69
CA ASP A 409 18.25 -14.43 0.04
C ASP A 409 19.33 -13.96 1.03
N ALA A 410 18.95 -13.17 2.05
CA ALA A 410 19.84 -12.78 3.14
C ALA A 410 19.09 -12.64 4.47
N VAL A 411 19.68 -13.12 5.56
CA VAL A 411 19.08 -13.12 6.90
C VAL A 411 20.10 -12.57 7.88
N GLY A 412 19.67 -11.66 8.75
CA GLY A 412 20.51 -11.05 9.77
C GLY A 412 19.72 -10.82 11.04
N LEU A 413 20.38 -10.99 12.18
CA LEU A 413 19.78 -10.93 13.51
C LEU A 413 20.33 -9.73 14.26
N SER A 414 19.48 -8.97 14.93
CA SER A 414 19.90 -7.83 15.74
C SER A 414 18.94 -7.58 16.89
N ARG A 415 19.35 -6.73 17.82
CA ARG A 415 18.42 -6.07 18.74
C ARG A 415 17.38 -5.26 17.96
N CYS A 416 16.19 -5.11 18.54
CA CYS A 416 15.12 -4.23 18.08
C CYS A 416 14.93 -3.09 19.08
N PRO A 417 15.73 -2.01 18.98
CA PRO A 417 15.64 -0.90 19.93
C PRO A 417 14.33 -0.12 19.79
N ASP A 418 13.88 0.52 20.86
CA ASP A 418 12.62 1.29 20.90
C ASP A 418 12.49 2.31 19.77
N TRP A 419 13.58 2.98 19.40
CA TRP A 419 13.60 3.98 18.33
C TRP A 419 13.35 3.38 16.93
N ALA A 420 13.51 2.07 16.76
CA ALA A 420 13.15 1.37 15.52
C ALA A 420 11.64 1.11 15.39
N TRP A 421 10.86 1.29 16.46
CA TRP A 421 9.41 1.17 16.45
C TRP A 421 8.75 2.51 16.10
N TYR A 422 7.69 2.48 15.29
CA TYR A 422 6.78 3.61 15.22
C TYR A 422 6.22 3.92 16.62
N SER A 423 5.86 5.17 16.92
CA SER A 423 5.19 5.48 18.20
C SER A 423 3.74 5.10 18.26
N HIS A 424 3.06 5.14 17.12
CA HIS A 424 1.61 5.06 17.06
C HIS A 424 1.26 4.16 15.89
N ASP A 425 0.30 3.28 16.11
CA ASP A 425 -0.17 2.32 15.12
C ASP A 425 -1.09 2.99 14.07
N ALA A 426 -1.67 2.18 13.19
CA ALA A 426 -2.58 2.65 12.13
C ALA A 426 -3.84 3.34 12.67
N THR A 427 -4.19 3.10 13.93
CA THR A 427 -5.36 3.66 14.61
C THR A 427 -5.01 4.90 15.44
N GLY A 428 -3.75 5.35 15.41
CA GLY A 428 -3.25 6.42 16.26
C GLY A 428 -3.03 6.03 17.71
N ALA A 429 -3.11 4.73 18.06
CA ALA A 429 -2.87 4.27 19.42
C ALA A 429 -1.37 4.16 19.70
N PRO A 430 -0.86 4.56 20.88
CA PRO A 430 0.55 4.43 21.22
C PRO A 430 1.02 2.98 21.17
N ILE A 431 2.20 2.76 20.61
CA ILE A 431 2.89 1.48 20.56
C ILE A 431 3.85 1.44 21.75
N THR A 432 3.70 0.42 22.59
CA THR A 432 4.76 0.01 23.52
C THR A 432 5.51 -1.13 22.85
N PRO A 433 6.81 -0.99 22.54
CA PRO A 433 7.61 -2.04 21.91
C PRO A 433 7.47 -3.39 22.64
N PRO A 434 6.86 -4.42 22.02
CA PRO A 434 6.64 -5.71 22.67
C PRO A 434 7.86 -6.64 22.61
N HIS A 435 8.82 -6.36 21.73
CA HIS A 435 9.93 -7.25 21.41
C HIS A 435 11.25 -6.49 21.33
N ASP A 436 12.33 -7.15 21.71
CA ASP A 436 13.69 -6.63 21.77
C ASP A 436 14.64 -7.29 20.75
N ASN A 437 14.17 -8.28 19.99
CA ASN A 437 14.92 -8.94 18.92
C ASN A 437 14.26 -8.72 17.55
N ALA A 438 15.09 -8.60 16.51
CA ALA A 438 14.68 -8.46 15.11
C ALA A 438 15.43 -9.46 14.23
N ILE A 439 14.67 -10.19 13.42
CA ILE A 439 15.14 -11.09 12.36
C ILE A 439 14.87 -10.38 11.03
N SER A 440 15.90 -9.75 10.48
CA SER A 440 15.80 -9.03 9.22
C SER A 440 16.03 -9.98 8.05
N MET A 441 15.18 -9.87 7.03
CA MET A 441 15.19 -10.73 5.85
C MET A 441 15.18 -9.89 4.58
N ILE A 442 15.98 -10.29 3.59
CA ILE A 442 16.02 -9.70 2.25
C ILE A 442 15.54 -10.73 1.22
N VAL A 443 14.66 -10.26 0.33
CA VAL A 443 14.28 -10.96 -0.90
C VAL A 443 14.70 -10.13 -2.10
N ASP A 444 15.41 -10.75 -3.04
CA ASP A 444 15.83 -10.15 -4.32
C ASP A 444 14.61 -9.84 -5.19
N GLN A 445 14.56 -8.65 -5.79
CA GLN A 445 13.50 -8.25 -6.75
C GLN A 445 13.65 -8.85 -8.16
N GLY A 446 14.76 -9.55 -8.44
CA GLY A 446 15.05 -10.26 -9.68
C GLY A 446 15.83 -9.42 -10.68
N PHE A 447 17.09 -9.79 -10.92
CA PHE A 447 18.00 -9.11 -11.84
C PHE A 447 17.46 -9.11 -13.28
N GLU A 448 17.08 -10.30 -13.76
CA GLU A 448 16.78 -10.52 -15.17
C GLU A 448 15.57 -9.70 -15.63
N THR A 449 14.52 -9.57 -14.81
CA THR A 449 13.37 -8.72 -15.15
C THR A 449 13.72 -7.24 -15.08
N MET A 450 14.55 -6.82 -14.11
CA MET A 450 14.99 -5.43 -13.99
C MET A 450 15.83 -4.97 -15.19
N GLU A 451 16.60 -5.88 -15.79
CA GLU A 451 17.37 -5.61 -17.02
C GLU A 451 16.45 -5.27 -18.20
N GLY A 452 15.30 -5.91 -18.32
CA GLY A 452 14.33 -5.62 -19.37
C GLY A 452 13.50 -4.37 -19.15
N ALA A 453 13.50 -3.82 -17.92
CA ALA A 453 12.60 -2.75 -17.51
C ALA A 453 13.27 -1.37 -17.60
N SER A 454 12.46 -0.31 -17.75
CA SER A 454 12.90 1.09 -17.55
C SER A 454 13.16 1.40 -16.06
N GLY A 455 12.56 0.61 -15.17
CA GLY A 455 12.54 0.80 -13.72
C GLY A 455 11.30 1.56 -13.23
N ASP A 456 10.49 2.11 -14.13
CA ASP A 456 9.27 2.89 -13.87
C ASP A 456 8.16 2.62 -14.90
N ASP A 457 8.22 1.46 -15.56
CA ASP A 457 7.23 0.97 -16.52
C ASP A 457 6.19 0.05 -15.83
N TRP A 458 5.46 -0.74 -16.61
CA TRP A 458 4.33 -1.56 -16.14
C TRP A 458 4.72 -2.77 -15.27
N ILE A 459 5.99 -3.18 -15.24
CA ILE A 459 6.45 -4.29 -14.39
C ILE A 459 7.08 -3.83 -13.07
N ALA A 460 7.43 -2.55 -12.93
CA ALA A 460 8.19 -2.03 -11.81
C ALA A 460 7.55 -2.34 -10.43
N VAL A 461 6.24 -2.13 -10.29
CA VAL A 461 5.53 -2.48 -9.05
C VAL A 461 5.44 -3.99 -8.82
N ALA A 462 5.36 -4.82 -9.86
CA ALA A 462 5.27 -6.28 -9.72
C ALA A 462 6.57 -6.88 -9.18
N GLN A 463 7.74 -6.28 -9.49
CA GLN A 463 9.02 -6.65 -8.87
C GLN A 463 9.01 -6.45 -7.35
N SER A 464 8.45 -5.32 -6.90
CA SER A 464 8.27 -5.04 -5.48
C SER A 464 7.25 -5.98 -4.83
N MET A 465 6.08 -6.15 -5.45
CA MET A 465 4.99 -6.97 -4.90
C MET A 465 5.36 -8.45 -4.79
N ARG A 466 6.12 -9.00 -5.76
CA ARG A 466 6.69 -10.35 -5.66
C ARG A 466 7.55 -10.50 -4.40
N ALA A 467 8.51 -9.61 -4.21
CA ALA A 467 9.44 -9.71 -3.09
C ALA A 467 8.74 -9.49 -1.73
N TYR A 468 7.76 -8.58 -1.67
CA TYR A 468 6.93 -8.38 -0.48
C TYR A 468 6.05 -9.60 -0.15
N LEU A 469 5.39 -10.18 -1.16
CA LEU A 469 4.60 -11.39 -1.00
C LEU A 469 5.47 -12.53 -0.46
N ARG A 470 6.65 -12.71 -1.06
CA ARG A 470 7.60 -13.74 -0.64
C ARG A 470 7.98 -13.59 0.82
N PHE A 471 8.36 -12.39 1.25
CA PHE A 471 8.66 -12.15 2.65
C PHE A 471 7.44 -12.44 3.54
N SER A 472 6.25 -11.97 3.17
CA SER A 472 5.02 -12.18 3.96
C SER A 472 4.75 -13.67 4.21
N LEU A 473 5.01 -14.51 3.21
CA LEU A 473 4.97 -15.97 3.35
C LEU A 473 6.09 -16.49 4.25
N LEU A 474 7.36 -16.26 3.88
CA LEU A 474 8.50 -16.91 4.54
C LEU A 474 8.75 -16.38 5.95
N GLY A 475 8.74 -15.06 6.14
CA GLY A 475 8.84 -14.43 7.46
C GLY A 475 7.65 -14.76 8.33
N GLY A 476 6.47 -14.91 7.73
CA GLY A 476 5.26 -15.39 8.40
C GLY A 476 5.41 -16.81 8.96
N VAL A 477 5.94 -17.75 8.17
CA VAL A 477 6.26 -19.12 8.62
C VAL A 477 7.27 -19.10 9.76
N ILE A 478 8.32 -18.27 9.69
CA ILE A 478 9.30 -18.15 10.77
C ILE A 478 8.66 -17.58 12.05
N ALA A 479 7.83 -16.54 11.95
CA ALA A 479 7.10 -16.01 13.09
C ALA A 479 6.17 -17.06 13.71
N GLN A 480 5.45 -17.83 12.89
CA GLN A 480 4.60 -18.92 13.37
C GLN A 480 5.42 -20.03 14.04
N GLN A 481 6.59 -20.38 13.52
CA GLN A 481 7.47 -21.37 14.14
C GLN A 481 7.93 -20.93 15.52
N ILE A 482 8.32 -19.66 15.67
CA ILE A 482 8.71 -19.10 16.96
C ILE A 482 7.54 -19.12 17.96
N ARG A 483 6.33 -18.80 17.50
CA ARG A 483 5.10 -18.94 18.31
C ARG A 483 4.79 -20.37 18.70
N ASN A 484 4.99 -21.35 17.80
CA ASN A 484 4.82 -22.76 18.10
C ASN A 484 5.77 -23.24 19.20
N LEU A 485 6.91 -22.56 19.37
CA LEU A 485 7.90 -22.84 20.41
C LEU A 485 7.66 -22.06 21.73
N GLY A 486 6.54 -21.36 21.85
CA GLY A 486 6.12 -20.66 23.06
C GLY A 486 6.65 -19.22 23.22
N TYR A 487 7.23 -18.63 22.17
CA TYR A 487 7.72 -17.24 22.18
C TYR A 487 6.79 -16.32 21.39
N SER A 488 6.67 -15.06 21.80
CA SER A 488 5.91 -14.07 21.05
C SER A 488 6.69 -13.69 19.79
N ALA A 489 5.99 -13.60 18.64
CA ALA A 489 6.60 -13.16 17.40
C ALA A 489 5.59 -12.57 16.42
N LYS A 490 6.00 -11.52 15.71
CA LYS A 490 5.20 -10.88 14.64
C LYS A 490 6.06 -10.67 13.39
N ALA A 491 5.53 -11.06 12.23
CA ALA A 491 6.10 -10.66 10.94
C ALA A 491 5.56 -9.28 10.53
N HIS A 492 6.47 -8.36 10.21
CA HIS A 492 6.17 -7.00 9.78
C HIS A 492 6.33 -6.87 8.27
N SER A 493 5.20 -6.99 7.57
CA SER A 493 5.13 -6.94 6.11
C SER A 493 4.91 -5.52 5.59
N VAL A 494 4.94 -5.34 4.26
CA VAL A 494 4.55 -4.05 3.64
C VAL A 494 3.07 -3.70 3.87
N MET A 495 2.24 -4.70 4.17
CA MET A 495 0.80 -4.51 4.40
C MET A 495 0.49 -4.21 5.85
N ASP A 496 1.29 -4.67 6.81
CA ASP A 496 1.23 -4.21 8.20
C ASP A 496 2.54 -4.51 8.92
N GLY A 497 3.17 -3.46 9.44
CA GLY A 497 4.41 -3.51 10.21
C GLY A 497 4.48 -2.35 11.20
N ASP A 498 5.11 -2.58 12.36
CA ASP A 498 5.22 -1.62 13.47
C ASP A 498 6.65 -1.10 13.66
N VAL A 499 7.57 -1.56 12.82
CA VAL A 499 9.00 -1.22 12.87
C VAL A 499 9.50 -0.64 11.56
N LEU A 500 10.49 0.25 11.66
CA LEU A 500 11.27 0.77 10.56
C LEU A 500 12.35 -0.25 10.19
N GLN A 501 12.27 -0.79 8.98
CA GLN A 501 13.16 -1.87 8.53
C GLN A 501 14.60 -1.42 8.21
N PRO A 502 14.86 -0.25 7.57
CA PRO A 502 16.23 0.17 7.22
C PRO A 502 17.24 0.12 8.37
N PRO A 503 16.99 0.67 9.57
CA PRO A 503 17.96 0.57 10.65
C PRO A 503 18.21 -0.86 11.12
N LEU A 504 17.21 -1.74 11.07
CA LEU A 504 17.36 -3.14 11.47
C LEU A 504 18.23 -3.91 10.47
N LEU A 505 18.20 -3.55 9.18
CA LEU A 505 19.14 -4.07 8.17
C LEU A 505 20.59 -3.63 8.44
N LEU A 506 20.79 -2.39 8.91
CA LEU A 506 22.11 -1.88 9.28
C LEU A 506 22.66 -2.61 10.50
N LEU A 507 21.87 -2.70 11.57
CA LEU A 507 22.27 -3.34 12.82
C LEU A 507 22.57 -4.83 12.63
N SER A 508 21.82 -5.51 11.76
CA SER A 508 22.04 -6.93 11.45
C SER A 508 23.14 -7.20 10.40
N GLY A 509 23.79 -6.14 9.90
CA GLY A 509 24.89 -6.26 8.93
C GLY A 509 24.47 -6.83 7.59
N LEU A 510 23.27 -6.49 7.11
CA LEU A 510 22.77 -6.88 5.79
C LEU A 510 23.05 -5.85 4.69
N GLY A 511 23.57 -4.68 5.05
CA GLY A 511 23.96 -3.65 4.10
C GLY A 511 24.46 -2.38 4.78
N GLU A 512 24.74 -1.37 3.97
CA GLU A 512 25.17 -0.05 4.40
C GLU A 512 24.23 1.04 3.86
N VAL A 513 24.24 2.22 4.49
CA VAL A 513 23.52 3.40 3.99
C VAL A 513 24.06 3.79 2.61
N SER A 514 23.17 4.04 1.65
CA SER A 514 23.54 4.38 0.27
C SER A 514 23.04 5.77 -0.13
N ARG A 515 23.59 6.33 -1.20
CA ARG A 515 23.14 7.63 -1.76
C ARG A 515 21.66 7.65 -2.14
N ILE A 516 21.06 6.50 -2.45
CA ILE A 516 19.62 6.41 -2.77
C ILE A 516 18.77 6.94 -1.60
N GLY A 517 19.31 6.89 -0.38
CA GLY A 517 18.71 7.40 0.84
C GLY A 517 18.13 6.28 1.67
N GLU A 518 16.81 6.10 1.62
CA GLU A 518 16.08 5.12 2.43
C GLU A 518 16.23 3.66 1.96
N VAL A 519 17.21 3.38 1.10
CA VAL A 519 17.54 2.04 0.61
C VAL A 519 18.91 1.65 1.16
N ILE A 520 18.91 0.68 2.07
CA ILE A 520 20.12 0.01 2.53
C ILE A 520 20.63 -0.89 1.42
N LEU A 521 21.89 -0.72 1.02
CA LEU A 521 22.47 -1.42 -0.11
C LEU A 521 23.25 -2.64 0.40
N ASN A 522 22.91 -3.81 -0.15
CA ASN A 522 23.58 -5.07 0.16
C ASN A 522 24.81 -5.27 -0.74
N PRO A 523 25.95 -5.76 -0.24
CA PRO A 523 27.18 -5.89 -1.03
C PRO A 523 27.11 -6.90 -2.19
N LEU A 524 26.16 -7.84 -2.16
CA LEU A 524 26.07 -8.92 -3.16
C LEU A 524 24.87 -8.76 -4.10
N LEU A 525 23.76 -8.23 -3.59
CA LEU A 525 22.52 -7.96 -4.34
C LEU A 525 22.43 -6.49 -4.81
N GLY A 526 23.30 -5.62 -4.33
CA GLY A 526 23.17 -4.18 -4.50
C GLY A 526 21.89 -3.66 -3.82
N PRO A 527 21.24 -2.64 -4.39
CA PRO A 527 19.98 -2.13 -3.86
C PRO A 527 18.75 -2.91 -4.35
N ARG A 528 18.92 -4.02 -5.08
CA ARG A 528 17.84 -4.79 -5.76
C ARG A 528 17.04 -5.67 -4.80
N LEU A 529 16.56 -5.11 -3.69
CA LEU A 529 15.97 -5.87 -2.60
C LEU A 529 14.66 -5.30 -2.12
N LYS A 530 13.84 -6.15 -1.51
CA LYS A 530 12.87 -5.75 -0.50
C LYS A 530 13.21 -6.45 0.79
N SER A 531 12.95 -5.76 1.89
CA SER A 531 13.12 -6.30 3.22
C SER A 531 11.78 -6.61 3.88
N GLY A 532 11.87 -7.44 4.90
CA GLY A 532 10.88 -7.57 5.94
C GLY A 532 11.54 -8.00 7.25
N VAL A 533 10.82 -7.87 8.35
CA VAL A 533 11.37 -8.15 9.69
C VAL A 533 10.39 -9.02 10.47
N VAL A 534 10.91 -10.01 11.18
CA VAL A 534 10.18 -10.69 12.26
C VAL A 534 10.72 -10.17 13.59
N THR A 535 9.87 -9.64 14.47
CA THR A 535 10.28 -9.31 15.85
C THR A 535 9.84 -10.40 16.81
N THR A 536 10.60 -10.62 17.88
CA THR A 536 10.32 -11.67 18.86
C THR A 536 10.95 -11.42 20.22
N ASP A 537 10.45 -12.08 21.26
CA ASP A 537 11.09 -12.21 22.57
C ASP A 537 11.89 -13.52 22.74
N MET A 538 12.06 -14.30 21.67
CA MET A 538 12.97 -15.45 21.64
C MET A 538 14.42 -14.96 21.81
N PRO A 539 15.20 -15.50 22.76
CA PRO A 539 16.62 -15.17 22.89
C PRO A 539 17.39 -15.52 21.61
N LEU A 540 18.11 -14.55 21.04
CA LEU A 540 18.88 -14.71 19.80
C LEU A 540 20.27 -14.08 19.94
N ALA A 541 21.29 -14.77 19.45
CA ALA A 541 22.60 -14.17 19.20
C ALA A 541 22.50 -13.20 18.01
N HIS A 542 23.12 -12.03 18.12
CA HIS A 542 23.05 -10.98 17.10
C HIS A 542 24.25 -11.01 16.16
N ASP A 543 23.98 -10.67 14.89
CA ASP A 543 25.00 -10.32 13.93
C ASP A 543 25.58 -8.93 14.22
N LYS A 544 26.70 -8.64 13.57
CA LYS A 544 27.34 -7.32 13.61
C LYS A 544 27.13 -6.56 12.29
N PRO A 545 27.05 -5.22 12.34
CA PRO A 545 27.12 -4.37 11.16
C PRO A 545 28.33 -4.70 10.26
N ILE A 546 28.25 -4.29 9.00
CA ILE A 546 29.29 -4.55 7.98
C ILE A 546 29.93 -3.25 7.49
N ASP A 547 31.16 -3.39 6.97
CA ASP A 547 31.86 -2.35 6.22
C ASP A 547 32.45 -2.98 4.95
N PHE A 548 31.86 -2.68 3.80
CA PHE A 548 32.36 -3.08 2.49
C PHE A 548 32.79 -1.87 1.65
N GLY A 549 33.08 -0.73 2.29
CA GLY A 549 33.57 0.47 1.63
C GLY A 549 32.49 1.27 0.88
N LEU A 550 31.20 1.01 1.13
CA LEU A 550 30.12 1.67 0.38
C LEU A 550 30.11 3.18 0.57
N GLN A 551 30.37 3.65 1.79
CA GLN A 551 30.35 5.08 2.11
C GLN A 551 31.22 5.88 1.15
N ASN A 552 32.47 5.44 0.96
CA ASN A 552 33.39 6.11 0.07
C ASN A 552 33.01 5.93 -1.41
N PHE A 553 32.44 4.78 -1.79
CA PHE A 553 31.95 4.58 -3.17
C PHE A 553 30.80 5.54 -3.51
N CYS A 554 29.79 5.63 -2.62
CA CYS A 554 28.63 6.48 -2.82
C CYS A 554 28.98 7.98 -2.76
N GLU A 555 29.94 8.39 -1.93
CA GLU A 555 30.45 9.78 -1.91
C GLU A 555 30.94 10.23 -3.29
N ASN A 556 31.47 9.30 -4.09
CA ASN A 556 32.09 9.57 -5.38
C ASN A 556 31.24 9.12 -6.59
N CYS A 557 30.01 8.65 -6.38
CA CYS A 557 29.13 8.16 -7.44
C CYS A 557 27.73 8.79 -7.36
N ASN A 558 27.29 9.44 -8.44
CA ASN A 558 25.99 10.11 -8.54
C ASN A 558 25.00 9.43 -9.51
N LYS A 559 25.29 8.22 -9.99
CA LYS A 559 24.46 7.57 -11.02
C LYS A 559 22.99 7.42 -10.62
N CYS A 560 22.69 7.03 -9.38
CA CYS A 560 21.30 6.93 -8.92
C CYS A 560 20.59 8.30 -8.84
N ALA A 561 21.32 9.37 -8.50
CA ALA A 561 20.80 10.73 -8.46
C ALA A 561 20.51 11.26 -9.87
N ARG A 562 21.47 11.09 -10.78
CA ARG A 562 21.38 11.44 -12.20
C ARG A 562 20.20 10.75 -12.88
N GLU A 563 19.97 9.48 -12.59
CA GLU A 563 18.95 8.68 -13.24
C GLU A 563 17.55 8.77 -12.58
N CYS A 564 17.40 9.55 -11.51
CA CYS A 564 16.13 9.70 -10.79
C CYS A 564 15.13 10.55 -11.59
N PRO A 565 14.00 9.99 -12.07
CA PRO A 565 13.06 10.75 -12.90
C PRO A 565 12.41 11.95 -12.21
N SER A 566 12.32 11.92 -10.87
CA SER A 566 11.72 12.98 -10.06
C SER A 566 12.75 13.94 -9.46
N GLY A 567 14.05 13.71 -9.69
CA GLY A 567 15.12 14.48 -9.04
C GLY A 567 15.08 14.44 -7.51
N ALA A 568 14.64 13.33 -6.91
CA ALA A 568 14.45 13.21 -5.46
C ALA A 568 15.73 12.81 -4.69
N ILE A 569 16.73 12.28 -5.38
CA ILE A 569 17.97 11.77 -4.77
C ILE A 569 19.02 12.87 -4.80
N THR A 570 19.68 13.11 -3.66
CA THR A 570 20.70 14.14 -3.51
C THR A 570 22.03 13.77 -4.19
N ALA A 571 22.60 14.73 -4.92
CA ALA A 571 23.98 14.69 -5.40
C ALA A 571 24.99 15.24 -4.36
N GLY A 572 24.48 15.79 -3.24
CA GLY A 572 25.26 16.40 -2.18
C GLY A 572 25.89 15.42 -1.17
N PRO A 573 26.46 15.95 -0.07
CA PRO A 573 27.07 15.15 0.99
C PRO A 573 26.02 14.45 1.87
N LYS A 574 26.49 13.55 2.76
CA LYS A 574 25.68 13.04 3.88
C LYS A 574 25.50 14.12 4.93
N THR A 575 24.34 14.11 5.58
CA THR A 575 24.00 15.04 6.66
C THR A 575 23.19 14.31 7.74
N MET A 576 23.01 14.96 8.88
CA MET A 576 22.26 14.41 10.03
C MET A 576 20.76 14.64 9.87
N PHE A 577 19.97 13.57 10.00
CA PHE A 577 18.51 13.58 10.01
C PHE A 577 18.01 12.77 11.22
N ASN A 578 17.18 13.34 12.09
CA ASN A 578 16.59 12.63 13.25
C ASN A 578 17.62 11.82 14.09
N GLY A 579 18.81 12.40 14.33
CA GLY A 579 19.86 11.76 15.11
C GLY A 579 20.76 10.75 14.36
N TYR A 580 20.60 10.56 13.05
CA TYR A 580 21.45 9.66 12.26
C TYR A 580 21.95 10.26 10.94
N GLU A 581 23.12 9.83 10.49
CA GLU A 581 23.76 10.30 9.26
C GLU A 581 23.21 9.56 8.02
N ILE A 582 22.81 10.31 6.98
CA ILE A 582 22.21 9.76 5.76
C ILE A 582 22.34 10.71 4.56
N TRP A 583 22.31 10.15 3.33
CA TRP A 583 21.93 10.91 2.14
C TRP A 583 20.41 11.00 2.05
N LYS A 584 19.80 11.96 2.74
CA LYS A 584 18.33 12.02 2.79
C LYS A 584 17.76 12.41 1.43
N SER A 585 16.85 11.59 0.90
CA SER A 585 16.11 11.86 -0.33
C SER A 585 14.81 12.62 -0.07
N ASP A 586 14.37 13.41 -1.04
CA ASP A 586 13.06 14.08 -1.03
C ASP A 586 11.94 13.05 -1.23
N SER A 587 11.46 12.54 -0.10
CA SER A 587 10.47 11.46 -0.06
C SER A 587 9.10 11.90 -0.59
N GLN A 588 8.79 13.21 -0.54
CA GLN A 588 7.58 13.76 -1.14
C GLN A 588 7.67 13.72 -2.67
N LYS A 589 8.78 14.19 -3.28
CA LYS A 589 9.01 14.10 -4.73
C LYS A 589 8.97 12.67 -5.23
N CYS A 590 9.65 11.76 -4.51
CA CYS A 590 9.66 10.34 -4.88
C CYS A 590 8.23 9.74 -4.87
N THR A 591 7.44 10.04 -3.84
CA THR A 591 6.07 9.53 -3.70
C THR A 591 5.11 10.14 -4.73
N THR A 592 5.25 11.45 -4.98
CA THR A 592 4.49 12.20 -6.00
C THR A 592 4.80 11.71 -7.41
N TYR A 593 5.97 11.11 -7.63
CA TYR A 593 6.26 10.44 -8.89
C TYR A 593 5.71 9.01 -8.94
N ARG A 594 5.95 8.21 -7.90
CA ARG A 594 5.64 6.77 -7.89
C ARG A 594 4.15 6.48 -8.01
N ILE A 595 3.31 7.18 -7.24
CA ILE A 595 1.88 6.87 -7.15
C ILE A 595 1.12 7.17 -8.45
N PRO A 596 1.23 8.38 -9.06
CA PRO A 596 0.39 8.78 -10.17
C PRO A 596 1.06 8.59 -11.55
N THR A 597 2.29 8.06 -11.63
CA THR A 597 3.01 7.88 -12.91
C THR A 597 2.12 7.24 -13.97
N GLN A 598 1.95 7.88 -15.13
CA GLN A 598 0.98 7.45 -16.14
C GLN A 598 1.60 6.45 -17.15
N GLY A 599 2.90 6.54 -17.40
CA GLY A 599 3.61 5.66 -18.35
C GLY A 599 4.04 4.31 -17.76
N GLY A 600 3.56 3.95 -16.58
CA GLY A 600 3.95 2.72 -15.89
C GLY A 600 3.28 2.59 -14.52
N ALA A 601 3.82 1.74 -13.65
CA ALA A 601 3.27 1.49 -12.33
C ALA A 601 4.36 1.48 -11.26
N MET A 602 4.38 2.54 -10.43
CA MET A 602 5.43 2.83 -9.46
C MET A 602 6.80 3.12 -10.11
N CYS A 603 7.85 3.17 -9.30
CA CYS A 603 9.22 3.36 -9.77
C CYS A 603 10.20 2.71 -8.78
N GLY A 604 11.26 2.14 -9.34
CA GLY A 604 12.43 1.55 -8.72
C GLY A 604 13.70 1.76 -9.54
N ARG A 605 13.72 2.77 -10.43
CA ARG A 605 14.82 3.03 -11.38
C ARG A 605 16.19 3.22 -10.70
N CYS A 606 16.23 3.82 -9.52
CA CYS A 606 17.45 3.97 -8.74
C CYS A 606 18.13 2.63 -8.40
N MET A 607 17.35 1.55 -8.24
CA MET A 607 17.90 0.22 -8.02
C MET A 607 18.50 -0.35 -9.30
N LYS A 608 17.80 -0.17 -10.43
CA LYS A 608 18.23 -0.66 -11.76
C LYS A 608 19.57 -0.07 -12.17
N THR A 609 19.74 1.25 -12.01
CA THR A 609 20.90 1.97 -12.54
C THR A 609 22.10 1.99 -11.60
N CYS A 610 21.99 1.45 -10.39
CA CYS A 610 23.10 1.39 -9.46
C CYS A 610 24.20 0.44 -9.98
N PRO A 611 25.49 0.83 -9.96
CA PRO A 611 26.59 -0.05 -10.38
C PRO A 611 26.73 -1.34 -9.55
N TRP A 612 26.10 -1.42 -8.38
CA TRP A 612 26.06 -2.61 -7.53
C TRP A 612 24.94 -3.59 -7.92
N ASN A 613 24.03 -3.21 -8.83
CA ASN A 613 23.00 -4.08 -9.38
C ASN A 613 23.62 -5.01 -10.44
N LEU A 614 24.26 -6.07 -9.98
CA LEU A 614 25.06 -6.98 -10.80
C LEU A 614 24.37 -8.34 -11.01
N GLU A 615 24.78 -9.07 -12.05
CA GLU A 615 24.24 -10.39 -12.38
C GLU A 615 24.75 -11.46 -11.39
N GLY A 616 25.92 -11.29 -10.80
CA GLY A 616 26.56 -12.29 -9.93
C GLY A 616 27.38 -13.32 -10.72
N VAL A 617 28.03 -12.89 -11.81
CA VAL A 617 28.93 -13.75 -12.61
C VAL A 617 30.40 -13.59 -12.18
N PHE A 618 31.23 -14.60 -12.46
CA PHE A 618 32.66 -14.60 -12.10
C PHE A 618 33.39 -13.34 -12.55
N ALA A 619 33.07 -12.84 -13.75
CA ALA A 619 33.71 -11.68 -14.35
C ALA A 619 33.52 -10.37 -13.55
N GLU A 620 32.53 -10.30 -12.65
CA GLU A 620 32.25 -9.09 -11.84
C GLU A 620 33.05 -9.04 -10.54
N LYS A 621 33.74 -10.13 -10.16
CA LYS A 621 34.55 -10.17 -8.93
C LYS A 621 35.60 -9.06 -8.84
N PRO A 622 36.38 -8.76 -9.90
CA PRO A 622 37.36 -7.68 -9.86
C PRO A 622 36.69 -6.31 -9.63
N PHE A 623 35.55 -6.05 -10.27
CA PHE A 623 34.78 -4.82 -10.04
C PHE A 623 34.37 -4.69 -8.57
N ARG A 624 33.73 -5.72 -8.00
CA ARG A 624 33.30 -5.71 -6.59
C ARG A 624 34.46 -5.49 -5.64
N TRP A 625 35.58 -6.18 -5.88
CA TRP A 625 36.77 -6.05 -5.05
C TRP A 625 37.36 -4.63 -5.12
N LEU A 626 37.51 -4.06 -6.31
CA LEU A 626 37.97 -2.67 -6.49
C LEU A 626 37.02 -1.67 -5.83
N ALA A 627 35.71 -1.82 -6.06
CA ALA A 627 34.69 -0.94 -5.49
C ALA A 627 34.67 -0.98 -3.95
N SER A 628 34.98 -2.14 -3.36
CA SER A 628 34.98 -2.31 -1.89
C SER A 628 36.29 -1.88 -1.22
N ASN A 629 37.43 -1.95 -1.92
CA ASN A 629 38.76 -1.78 -1.31
C ASN A 629 39.51 -0.52 -1.79
N PHE A 630 39.14 0.06 -2.93
CA PHE A 630 39.83 1.21 -3.53
C PHE A 630 38.84 2.34 -3.83
N PRO A 631 38.48 3.16 -2.83
CA PRO A 631 37.52 4.26 -2.98
C PRO A 631 37.81 5.24 -4.12
N ALA A 632 39.08 5.56 -4.36
CA ALA A 632 39.50 6.46 -5.43
C ALA A 632 39.14 5.94 -6.84
N ALA A 633 38.80 4.65 -6.98
CA ALA A 633 38.36 4.07 -8.24
C ALA A 633 36.88 4.34 -8.55
N ALA A 634 36.06 4.79 -7.59
CA ALA A 634 34.61 4.89 -7.76
C ALA A 634 34.15 5.75 -8.96
N PRO A 635 34.73 6.94 -9.25
CA PRO A 635 34.36 7.71 -10.44
C PRO A 635 34.68 6.96 -11.74
N ALA A 636 35.85 6.32 -11.82
CA ALA A 636 36.27 5.56 -12.99
C ALA A 636 35.42 4.30 -13.19
N LEU A 637 35.04 3.63 -12.09
CA LEU A 637 34.16 2.46 -12.11
C LEU A 637 32.74 2.85 -12.54
N ALA A 638 32.20 3.98 -12.06
CA ALA A 638 30.90 4.50 -12.49
C ALA A 638 30.91 4.88 -13.98
N TYR A 639 31.98 5.51 -14.45
CA TYR A 639 32.16 5.80 -15.88
C TYR A 639 32.23 4.52 -16.72
N LEU A 640 33.01 3.52 -16.28
CA LEU A 640 33.11 2.24 -16.99
C LEU A 640 31.74 1.53 -17.05
N ASP A 641 30.98 1.55 -15.95
CA ASP A 641 29.63 1.01 -15.85
C ASP A 641 28.67 1.65 -16.87
N ASP A 642 28.76 2.98 -17.08
CA ASP A 642 28.02 3.69 -18.13
C ASP A 642 28.52 3.34 -19.55
N ALA A 643 29.83 3.19 -19.73
CA ALA A 643 30.46 2.89 -21.02
C ALA A 643 30.07 1.49 -21.54
N VAL A 644 29.93 0.51 -20.64
CA VAL A 644 29.47 -0.85 -20.99
C VAL A 644 27.95 -0.97 -21.08
N GLY A 645 27.21 0.12 -20.80
CA GLY A 645 25.75 0.17 -20.93
C GLY A 645 24.99 -0.51 -19.79
N HIS A 646 25.59 -0.70 -18.62
CA HIS A 646 24.87 -1.23 -17.47
C HIS A 646 23.80 -0.24 -17.00
N GLY A 647 22.58 -0.74 -16.81
CA GLY A 647 21.40 0.08 -16.53
C GLY A 647 20.61 0.53 -17.76
N GLU A 648 21.05 0.18 -18.97
CA GLU A 648 20.22 0.29 -20.18
C GLU A 648 19.10 -0.78 -20.17
N ILE A 649 18.12 -0.64 -21.07
CA ILE A 649 17.06 -1.63 -21.27
C ILE A 649 17.58 -2.74 -22.17
N ASN A 650 17.44 -4.00 -21.73
CA ASN A 650 17.73 -5.18 -22.53
C ASN A 650 16.40 -5.78 -23.07
N PRO A 651 16.07 -5.60 -24.36
CA PRO A 651 14.79 -6.05 -24.91
C PRO A 651 14.58 -7.57 -24.82
N VAL A 652 15.66 -8.38 -24.80
CA VAL A 652 15.58 -9.84 -24.65
C VAL A 652 14.94 -10.22 -23.31
N LYS A 653 15.02 -9.33 -22.32
CA LYS A 653 14.51 -9.55 -20.96
C LYS A 653 13.10 -8.98 -20.74
N LYS A 654 12.54 -8.26 -21.70
CA LYS A 654 11.16 -7.77 -21.64
C LYS A 654 10.19 -8.90 -22.01
N TRP A 655 9.50 -9.46 -21.01
CA TRP A 655 8.60 -10.60 -21.16
C TRP A 655 7.12 -10.30 -20.89
N TRP A 656 6.84 -9.15 -20.27
CA TRP A 656 5.49 -8.79 -19.83
C TRP A 656 4.72 -8.03 -20.91
N TRP A 657 3.39 -8.03 -20.78
CA TRP A 657 2.51 -7.18 -21.56
C TRP A 657 2.31 -5.84 -20.85
N ASP A 658 2.41 -4.76 -21.61
CA ASP A 658 2.11 -3.42 -21.11
C ASP A 658 0.58 -3.25 -21.12
N LEU A 659 -0.06 -3.59 -20.00
CA LEU A 659 -1.50 -3.50 -19.82
C LEU A 659 -1.86 -2.68 -18.57
N GLU A 660 -2.89 -1.86 -18.70
CA GLU A 660 -3.41 -0.94 -17.70
C GLU A 660 -4.89 -1.24 -17.41
N LEU A 661 -5.25 -1.29 -16.13
CA LEU A 661 -6.64 -1.41 -15.69
C LEU A 661 -7.50 -0.23 -16.18
N LYS A 662 -8.65 -0.52 -16.81
CA LYS A 662 -9.65 0.47 -17.24
C LYS A 662 -10.91 0.41 -16.37
N GLU A 663 -11.80 1.39 -16.54
CA GLU A 663 -13.00 1.57 -15.71
C GLU A 663 -13.99 0.40 -15.76
N ASP A 664 -14.04 -0.31 -16.90
CA ASP A 664 -14.85 -1.52 -17.07
C ASP A 664 -14.26 -2.76 -16.37
N GLY A 665 -13.12 -2.61 -15.70
CA GLY A 665 -12.39 -3.66 -15.00
C GLY A 665 -11.39 -4.43 -15.87
N GLY A 666 -11.41 -4.30 -17.20
CA GLY A 666 -10.49 -5.00 -18.09
C GLY A 666 -9.11 -4.33 -18.16
N TYR A 667 -8.07 -5.12 -18.43
CA TYR A 667 -6.70 -4.63 -18.65
C TYR A 667 -6.43 -4.42 -20.15
N ARG A 668 -6.01 -3.22 -20.55
CA ARG A 668 -5.87 -2.81 -21.96
C ARG A 668 -4.63 -1.99 -22.21
N ALA A 669 -4.40 -1.64 -23.47
CA ALA A 669 -3.33 -0.72 -23.84
C ALA A 669 -3.33 0.54 -22.95
N PRO A 670 -2.16 0.94 -22.41
CA PRO A 670 -1.99 2.16 -21.64
C PRO A 670 -2.47 3.39 -22.40
N ALA A 671 -3.10 4.33 -21.69
CA ALA A 671 -3.51 5.60 -22.31
C ALA A 671 -2.31 6.53 -22.58
N ALA A 672 -1.31 6.52 -21.70
CA ALA A 672 -0.09 7.30 -21.83
C ALA A 672 1.04 6.48 -22.48
N PRO A 673 2.02 7.14 -23.13
CA PRO A 673 3.23 6.47 -23.62
C PRO A 673 3.95 5.73 -22.49
N ILE A 674 4.40 4.51 -22.79
CA ILE A 674 5.13 3.67 -21.84
C ILE A 674 6.49 4.32 -21.53
N ASN A 675 6.85 4.38 -20.25
CA ASN A 675 8.16 4.84 -19.83
C ASN A 675 9.25 3.92 -20.39
N HIS A 676 10.15 4.49 -21.19
CA HIS A 676 11.27 3.79 -21.80
C HIS A 676 12.50 4.69 -21.78
N ARG A 677 13.25 4.67 -20.67
CA ARG A 677 14.34 5.62 -20.40
C ARG A 677 15.73 5.04 -20.65
N ALA A 678 16.46 5.63 -21.60
CA ALA A 678 17.90 5.43 -21.75
C ALA A 678 18.69 6.03 -20.58
N LEU A 679 19.99 5.72 -20.47
CA LEU A 679 20.88 6.40 -19.51
C LEU A 679 21.08 7.87 -19.89
N GLN A 680 21.11 8.75 -18.89
CA GLN A 680 21.34 10.18 -19.05
C GLN A 680 22.83 10.52 -18.92
N LYS A 681 23.66 9.99 -19.83
CA LYS A 681 25.14 10.06 -19.73
C LYS A 681 25.70 11.49 -19.78
N ASP A 682 24.98 12.41 -20.42
CA ASP A 682 25.40 13.81 -20.61
C ASP A 682 24.82 14.77 -19.56
N LEU A 683 24.03 14.27 -18.60
CA LEU A 683 23.44 15.09 -17.55
C LEU A 683 24.48 15.41 -16.47
N ASP A 684 24.92 16.67 -16.42
CA ASP A 684 25.75 17.22 -15.34
C ASP A 684 24.87 17.67 -14.17
N LEU A 685 24.65 16.77 -13.21
CA LEU A 685 23.84 17.04 -12.03
C LEU A 685 24.67 17.71 -10.93
N LYS A 686 24.40 19.00 -10.68
CA LYS A 686 25.03 19.79 -9.62
C LYS A 686 24.18 19.82 -8.37
N PHE A 687 24.83 19.74 -7.20
CA PHE A 687 24.12 19.74 -5.92
C PHE A 687 23.51 21.13 -5.64
N GLU A 688 24.23 22.18 -5.99
CA GLU A 688 23.80 23.58 -5.79
C GLU A 688 22.50 23.93 -6.51
N ASP A 689 22.20 23.22 -7.61
CA ASP A 689 20.98 23.41 -8.41
C ASP A 689 19.79 22.58 -7.88
N GLN A 690 19.98 21.74 -6.85
CA GLN A 690 18.93 20.90 -6.29
C GLN A 690 18.17 21.59 -5.15
N THR A 691 16.86 21.72 -5.32
CA THR A 691 15.94 22.03 -4.21
C THR A 691 15.28 20.76 -3.70
N LEU A 692 15.62 20.35 -2.48
CA LEU A 692 15.12 19.14 -1.82
C LEU A 692 14.43 19.50 -0.50
N ALA A 693 13.45 18.68 -0.11
CA ALA A 693 12.71 18.82 1.15
C ALA A 693 12.83 17.56 2.01
N VAL A 694 12.87 17.73 3.33
CA VAL A 694 12.85 16.64 4.31
C VAL A 694 11.85 16.91 5.43
N TYR A 695 11.39 15.85 6.07
CA TYR A 695 10.32 15.92 7.07
C TYR A 695 10.79 15.23 8.36
N PRO A 696 11.63 15.90 9.18
CA PRO A 696 12.04 15.42 10.50
C PRO A 696 10.84 15.26 11.45
N ALA A 697 11.08 14.71 12.64
CA ALA A 697 10.01 14.29 13.54
C ALA A 697 9.16 15.45 14.10
N ASP A 698 9.70 16.66 14.17
CA ASP A 698 9.01 17.92 14.47
C ASP A 698 8.08 18.40 13.33
N LEU A 699 8.28 17.93 12.10
CA LEU A 699 7.36 18.11 10.96
C LEU A 699 6.46 16.88 10.70
N ALA A 700 6.43 15.92 11.64
CA ALA A 700 5.59 14.73 11.50
C ALA A 700 4.10 15.06 11.63
N PRO A 701 3.21 14.42 10.85
CA PRO A 701 1.77 14.49 11.06
C PRO A 701 1.36 14.00 12.45
N TRP A 702 0.18 14.46 12.89
CA TRP A 702 -0.55 13.86 14.01
C TRP A 702 -0.66 12.33 13.83
N PRO A 703 -0.72 11.55 14.91
CA PRO A 703 -0.80 10.09 14.81
C PRO A 703 -2.15 9.58 14.31
N TYR A 704 -3.17 10.44 14.27
CA TYR A 704 -4.54 10.07 13.97
C TYR A 704 -4.78 9.94 12.45
N PRO A 705 -5.72 9.08 12.02
CA PRO A 705 -6.10 8.93 10.61
C PRO A 705 -6.97 10.11 10.17
N TYR A 706 -6.35 11.28 10.08
CA TYR A 706 -6.93 12.55 9.67
C TYR A 706 -5.98 13.24 8.66
N PRO A 707 -6.48 14.06 7.72
CA PRO A 707 -5.62 14.81 6.81
C PRO A 707 -4.66 15.76 7.54
N PHE A 708 -3.43 15.87 7.02
CA PHE A 708 -2.40 16.79 7.49
C PHE A 708 -1.55 17.25 6.30
N PRO A 709 -1.96 18.35 5.62
CA PRO A 709 -1.24 18.88 4.46
C PRO A 709 0.26 19.02 4.69
N MET A 710 1.07 18.71 3.68
CA MET A 710 2.52 18.85 3.76
C MET A 710 2.95 20.31 3.61
N ASP A 711 3.71 20.84 4.57
CA ASP A 711 4.42 22.11 4.43
C ASP A 711 5.77 21.86 3.73
N ARG A 712 5.80 22.13 2.43
CA ARG A 712 6.99 21.90 1.61
C ARG A 712 8.10 22.92 1.88
N GLU A 713 7.77 24.17 2.15
CA GLU A 713 8.76 25.22 2.45
C GLU A 713 9.45 24.96 3.78
N ALA A 714 8.69 24.55 4.80
CA ALA A 714 9.29 24.08 6.06
C ALA A 714 10.22 22.89 5.81
N GLY A 715 9.83 21.95 4.93
CA GLY A 715 10.68 20.82 4.57
C GLY A 715 11.95 21.20 3.80
N ILE A 716 11.90 22.21 2.93
CA ILE A 716 13.07 22.76 2.21
C ILE A 716 14.01 23.43 3.20
N LYS A 717 13.46 24.27 4.08
CA LYS A 717 14.22 24.93 5.15
C LYS A 717 14.91 23.88 6.05
N ALA A 718 14.17 22.86 6.49
CA ALA A 718 14.72 21.77 7.29
C ALA A 718 15.87 21.04 6.57
N TYR A 719 15.81 20.87 5.24
CA TYR A 719 16.91 20.27 4.46
C TYR A 719 18.15 21.17 4.45
N GLN A 720 17.97 22.48 4.27
CA GLN A 720 19.06 23.46 4.25
C GLN A 720 19.75 23.61 5.61
N GLU A 721 19.01 23.40 6.70
CA GLU A 721 19.52 23.47 8.08
C GLU A 721 20.25 22.19 8.53
N MET A 722 20.20 21.10 7.74
CA MET A 722 20.91 19.87 8.07
C MET A 722 22.42 20.07 8.11
N ILE A 723 23.05 19.57 9.17
CA ILE A 723 24.49 19.67 9.40
C ILE A 723 25.21 18.34 9.13
N SER A 724 26.54 18.39 8.98
CA SER A 724 27.37 17.18 8.87
C SER A 724 27.43 16.43 10.21
N ALA A 725 27.74 15.14 10.17
CA ALA A 725 27.96 14.34 11.38
C ALA A 725 29.12 14.89 12.24
N ALA A 726 30.16 15.46 11.60
CA ALA A 726 31.29 16.06 12.29
C ALA A 726 30.88 17.32 13.08
N GLU A 727 30.11 18.22 12.47
CA GLU A 727 29.58 19.40 13.18
C GLU A 727 28.65 18.98 14.32
N TYR A 728 27.78 17.99 14.08
CA TYR A 728 26.87 17.45 15.10
C TYR A 728 27.65 16.93 16.32
N GLN A 729 28.70 16.13 16.12
CA GLN A 729 29.54 15.63 17.21
C GLN A 729 30.30 16.75 17.94
N GLN A 730 30.74 17.80 17.22
CA GLN A 730 31.37 18.97 17.85
C GLN A 730 30.39 19.78 18.71
N ARG A 731 29.12 19.91 18.28
CA ARG A 731 28.05 20.51 19.10
C ARG A 731 27.81 19.69 20.36
N LEU A 732 27.67 18.36 20.24
CA LEU A 732 27.54 17.45 21.39
C LEU A 732 28.71 17.58 22.38
N ALA A 733 29.95 17.61 21.88
CA ALA A 733 31.14 17.74 22.73
C ALA A 733 31.19 19.07 23.50
N ARG A 734 30.56 20.13 22.97
CA ARG A 734 30.40 21.43 23.63
C ARG A 734 29.18 21.52 24.56
N GLY A 735 28.33 20.49 24.59
CA GLY A 735 27.06 20.49 25.32
C GLY A 735 25.95 21.29 24.64
N ASP A 736 26.13 21.69 23.37
CA ASP A 736 25.12 22.38 22.57
C ASP A 736 24.17 21.35 21.93
N THR A 737 23.08 21.05 22.63
CA THR A 737 22.10 20.04 22.20
C THR A 737 20.80 20.62 21.65
N GLU A 738 20.69 21.95 21.59
CA GLU A 738 19.46 22.62 21.16
C GLU A 738 19.15 22.29 19.69
N GLY A 739 17.91 21.87 19.41
CA GLY A 739 17.47 21.48 18.08
C GLY A 739 18.02 20.14 17.54
N LEU A 740 18.87 19.41 18.30
CA LEU A 740 19.45 18.14 17.80
C LEU A 740 18.51 16.94 17.89
N ALA A 741 17.58 16.94 18.87
CA ALA A 741 16.74 15.78 19.18
C ALA A 741 15.45 15.68 18.33
N HIS A 742 15.17 16.68 17.47
CA HIS A 742 13.93 16.80 16.67
C HIS A 742 12.73 16.25 17.44
N GLU A 743 12.37 16.95 18.52
CA GLU A 743 11.32 16.48 19.43
C GLU A 743 9.99 16.40 18.69
N ARG A 744 9.16 15.43 19.09
CA ARG A 744 7.83 15.29 18.51
C ARG A 744 6.95 16.47 18.90
N PRO A 745 6.05 16.91 18.01
CA PRO A 745 5.00 17.84 18.37
C PRO A 745 4.15 17.27 19.50
N ASP A 746 3.69 18.14 20.41
CA ASP A 746 2.57 17.80 21.28
C ASP A 746 1.31 17.66 20.40
N PHE A 747 0.64 16.52 20.51
CA PHE A 747 -0.57 16.24 19.74
C PHE A 747 -1.85 16.66 20.48
N ALA A 748 -1.75 17.30 21.65
CA ALA A 748 -2.89 17.81 22.41
C ALA A 748 -3.75 18.80 21.61
N ASP A 749 -3.13 19.59 20.73
CA ASP A 749 -3.81 20.58 19.90
C ASP A 749 -4.35 20.04 18.58
N ALA A 750 -4.26 18.72 18.35
CA ALA A 750 -4.73 18.12 17.10
C ALA A 750 -6.18 18.56 16.79
N PRO A 751 -6.52 18.89 15.52
CA PRO A 751 -7.84 19.38 15.15
C PRO A 751 -8.92 18.27 15.16
N VAL A 752 -8.60 17.12 15.72
CA VAL A 752 -9.37 15.88 15.65
C VAL A 752 -9.69 15.37 17.05
N ILE A 753 -10.90 14.87 17.21
CA ILE A 753 -11.41 14.20 18.40
C ILE A 753 -11.48 12.71 18.06
N MET A 754 -10.85 11.88 18.90
CA MET A 754 -11.08 10.44 18.86
C MET A 754 -12.40 10.16 19.58
N ALA A 755 -13.39 9.72 18.82
CA ALA A 755 -14.72 9.44 19.33
C ALA A 755 -15.07 7.94 19.19
N ARG A 756 -16.08 7.52 19.95
CA ARG A 756 -16.77 6.24 19.77
C ARG A 756 -18.21 6.51 19.33
N LEU A 757 -18.75 5.67 18.45
CA LEU A 757 -20.18 5.64 18.16
C LEU A 757 -20.91 5.03 19.37
N SER A 758 -21.57 5.87 20.14
CA SER A 758 -22.37 5.45 21.30
C SER A 758 -23.76 4.93 20.93
N LYS A 759 -24.29 5.37 19.78
CA LYS A 759 -25.58 4.93 19.25
C LYS A 759 -25.61 5.03 17.73
N VAL A 760 -26.22 4.04 17.07
CA VAL A 760 -26.51 4.05 15.64
C VAL A 760 -27.99 3.71 15.42
N GLU A 761 -28.78 4.71 15.05
CA GLU A 761 -30.23 4.57 14.94
C GLU A 761 -30.68 4.74 13.48
N ALA A 762 -31.08 3.64 12.85
CA ALA A 762 -31.73 3.69 11.55
C ALA A 762 -33.12 4.34 11.69
N MET A 763 -33.34 5.44 10.97
CA MET A 763 -34.57 6.21 11.00
C MET A 763 -35.44 5.90 9.77
N ALA A 764 -36.57 6.59 9.66
CA ALA A 764 -37.42 6.53 8.47
C ALA A 764 -36.65 6.94 7.20
N GLY A 765 -37.04 6.35 6.06
CA GLY A 765 -36.38 6.56 4.79
C GLY A 765 -34.96 6.00 4.72
N LYS A 766 -34.04 6.79 4.15
CA LYS A 766 -32.61 6.46 3.97
C LYS A 766 -31.72 7.18 4.99
N VAL A 767 -32.26 7.56 6.16
CA VAL A 767 -31.55 8.36 7.17
C VAL A 767 -31.09 7.48 8.32
N THR A 768 -29.87 7.71 8.80
CA THR A 768 -29.37 7.12 10.05
C THR A 768 -28.82 8.23 10.94
N LYS A 769 -29.19 8.19 12.22
CA LYS A 769 -28.73 9.10 13.25
C LYS A 769 -27.58 8.45 14.03
N TYR A 770 -26.52 9.21 14.24
CA TYR A 770 -25.31 8.75 14.92
C TYR A 770 -25.03 9.64 16.12
N GLU A 771 -24.73 9.02 17.28
CA GLU A 771 -24.29 9.73 18.48
C GLU A 771 -22.85 9.37 18.81
N PHE A 772 -22.02 10.38 18.97
CA PHE A 772 -20.60 10.27 19.30
C PHE A 772 -20.37 10.63 20.76
N GLN A 773 -19.48 9.88 21.41
CA GLN A 773 -18.91 10.21 22.72
C GLN A 773 -17.38 10.27 22.60
N SER A 774 -16.71 11.03 23.46
CA SER A 774 -15.25 10.98 23.52
C SER A 774 -14.78 9.54 23.81
N TRP A 775 -13.67 9.13 23.18
CA TRP A 775 -13.11 7.80 23.36
C TRP A 775 -12.75 7.49 24.82
N ASP A 776 -12.27 8.49 25.56
CA ASP A 776 -11.90 8.40 26.97
C ASP A 776 -13.05 8.72 27.95
N GLY A 777 -14.23 9.06 27.43
CA GLY A 777 -15.41 9.44 28.22
C GLY A 777 -15.38 10.87 28.79
N SER A 778 -14.37 11.68 28.46
CA SER A 778 -14.35 13.10 28.83
C SER A 778 -15.46 13.90 28.11
N PRO A 779 -15.89 15.06 28.66
CA PRO A 779 -16.83 15.93 27.96
C PRO A 779 -16.26 16.41 26.63
N LEU A 780 -17.06 16.29 25.57
CA LEU A 780 -16.71 16.81 24.25
C LEU A 780 -16.55 18.35 24.30
N PRO A 781 -15.81 18.95 23.36
CA PRO A 781 -15.68 20.40 23.25
C PRO A 781 -17.03 21.13 23.16
N GLU A 782 -17.03 22.42 23.46
CA GLU A 782 -18.22 23.25 23.28
C GLU A 782 -18.45 23.54 21.80
N TRP A 783 -19.72 23.71 21.41
CA TRP A 783 -20.10 24.06 20.06
C TRP A 783 -21.33 24.95 20.04
N SER A 784 -21.50 25.70 18.96
CA SER A 784 -22.66 26.56 18.73
C SER A 784 -23.58 25.96 17.67
N ALA A 785 -24.88 26.20 17.81
CA ALA A 785 -25.87 25.75 16.84
C ALA A 785 -25.52 26.23 15.41
N GLY A 786 -25.73 25.36 14.43
CA GLY A 786 -25.27 25.57 13.04
C GLY A 786 -23.89 24.97 12.74
N ALA A 787 -23.16 24.48 13.75
CA ALA A 787 -21.89 23.80 13.51
C ALA A 787 -22.07 22.44 12.80
N HIS A 788 -21.02 22.02 12.11
CA HIS A 788 -20.86 20.69 11.54
C HIS A 788 -19.61 19.99 12.07
N LEU A 789 -19.57 18.68 11.88
CA LEU A 789 -18.39 17.85 12.10
C LEU A 789 -17.88 17.31 10.78
N ASP A 790 -16.56 17.24 10.66
CA ASP A 790 -15.92 16.43 9.62
C ASP A 790 -15.74 15.02 10.13
N VAL A 791 -16.24 14.06 9.39
CA VAL A 791 -16.16 12.65 9.73
C VAL A 791 -15.25 11.96 8.72
N VAL A 792 -14.19 11.33 9.20
CA VAL A 792 -13.38 10.43 8.38
C VAL A 792 -14.13 9.10 8.25
N VAL A 793 -14.72 8.87 7.08
CA VAL A 793 -15.41 7.61 6.76
C VAL A 793 -14.39 6.57 6.29
N ALA A 794 -13.48 7.01 5.41
CA ALA A 794 -12.33 6.29 4.88
C ALA A 794 -11.26 7.33 4.51
N PRO A 795 -9.98 6.96 4.24
CA PRO A 795 -8.94 7.92 3.88
C PRO A 795 -9.33 8.88 2.74
N GLU A 796 -10.05 8.39 1.73
CA GLU A 796 -10.57 9.16 0.58
C GLU A 796 -11.88 9.91 0.85
N PHE A 797 -12.52 9.66 1.99
CA PHE A 797 -13.85 10.18 2.33
C PHE A 797 -13.84 10.92 3.67
N LEU A 798 -13.41 12.17 3.64
CA LEU A 798 -13.74 13.16 4.66
C LEU A 798 -15.06 13.85 4.26
N ARG A 799 -16.07 13.82 5.14
CA ARG A 799 -17.40 14.40 4.86
C ARG A 799 -17.90 15.25 6.02
N GLN A 800 -18.54 16.36 5.68
CA GLN A 800 -19.18 17.26 6.63
C GLN A 800 -20.60 16.78 6.92
N TYR A 801 -20.98 16.80 8.19
CA TYR A 801 -22.36 16.57 8.61
C TYR A 801 -22.75 17.59 9.68
N SER A 802 -23.82 18.35 9.42
CA SER A 802 -24.34 19.32 10.36
C SER A 802 -24.79 18.61 11.65
N MET A 803 -24.46 19.24 12.78
CA MET A 803 -24.81 18.73 14.09
C MET A 803 -26.30 18.98 14.35
N SER A 804 -26.95 17.98 14.92
CA SER A 804 -28.40 17.93 15.16
C SER A 804 -28.77 17.77 16.64
N GLY A 805 -27.77 17.67 17.51
CA GLY A 805 -27.97 17.53 18.96
C GLY A 805 -28.22 18.87 19.66
N ASN A 806 -28.31 18.81 21.00
CA ASN A 806 -28.38 19.99 21.84
C ASN A 806 -26.97 20.55 22.10
N PRO A 807 -26.65 21.81 21.73
CA PRO A 807 -25.34 22.41 21.99
C PRO A 807 -24.91 22.45 23.47
N ALA A 808 -25.88 22.40 24.41
CA ALA A 808 -25.58 22.35 25.84
C ALA A 808 -25.21 20.94 26.34
N ASP A 809 -25.46 19.88 25.57
CA ASP A 809 -25.03 18.53 25.91
C ASP A 809 -23.60 18.30 25.42
N ARG A 810 -22.68 18.17 26.37
CA ARG A 810 -21.26 17.86 26.11
C ARG A 810 -20.95 16.39 26.29
N ALA A 811 -21.92 15.57 26.69
CA ALA A 811 -21.74 14.12 26.73
C ALA A 811 -21.79 13.52 25.33
N THR A 812 -22.62 14.07 24.44
CA THR A 812 -22.81 13.53 23.09
C THR A 812 -22.80 14.59 22.00
N TYR A 813 -22.23 14.25 20.84
CA TYR A 813 -22.50 14.94 19.58
C TYR A 813 -23.43 14.08 18.73
N GLN A 814 -24.33 14.70 17.96
CA GLN A 814 -25.30 13.98 17.14
C GLN A 814 -25.31 14.52 15.70
N ILE A 815 -25.34 13.61 14.71
CA ILE A 815 -25.51 13.94 13.29
C ILE A 815 -26.61 13.05 12.66
N GLY A 816 -27.25 13.56 11.61
CA GLY A 816 -28.11 12.78 10.72
C GLY A 816 -27.49 12.62 9.34
N VAL A 817 -27.39 11.39 8.84
CA VAL A 817 -26.79 11.09 7.53
C VAL A 817 -27.81 10.46 6.59
N LEU A 818 -28.10 11.13 5.48
CA LEU A 818 -28.87 10.58 4.37
C LEU A 818 -27.99 9.69 3.49
N ARG A 819 -28.44 8.47 3.18
CA ARG A 819 -27.77 7.57 2.23
C ARG A 819 -28.09 7.98 0.79
N GLU A 820 -27.04 8.35 0.06
CA GLU A 820 -27.11 8.65 -1.37
C GLU A 820 -26.50 7.50 -2.15
N ASP A 821 -27.34 6.73 -2.85
CA ASP A 821 -26.90 5.51 -3.54
C ASP A 821 -26.07 5.84 -4.81
N ASP A 822 -26.38 6.96 -5.47
CA ASP A 822 -25.74 7.46 -6.69
C ASP A 822 -24.72 8.59 -6.43
N GLY A 823 -24.39 8.85 -5.16
CA GLY A 823 -23.45 9.89 -4.74
C GLY A 823 -21.98 9.48 -4.84
N ARG A 824 -21.08 10.29 -4.26
CA ARG A 824 -19.62 10.06 -4.22
C ARG A 824 -19.16 8.89 -3.31
N GLY A 825 -20.05 7.97 -2.95
CA GLY A 825 -19.74 6.76 -2.15
C GLY A 825 -19.63 6.94 -0.63
N GLY A 826 -19.30 8.14 -0.13
CA GLY A 826 -19.07 8.38 1.31
C GLY A 826 -20.24 8.02 2.22
N SER A 827 -21.46 8.52 1.94
CA SER A 827 -22.65 8.24 2.78
C SER A 827 -23.06 6.77 2.74
N LYS A 828 -22.97 6.13 1.57
CA LYS A 828 -23.20 4.69 1.39
C LYS A 828 -22.21 3.84 2.19
N MET A 829 -20.93 4.22 2.20
CA MET A 829 -19.91 3.53 2.97
C MET A 829 -20.11 3.71 4.48
N LEU A 830 -20.43 4.93 4.93
CA LEU A 830 -20.73 5.22 6.33
C LEU A 830 -21.85 4.31 6.84
N HIS A 831 -22.98 4.26 6.13
CA HIS A 831 -24.13 3.38 6.43
C HIS A 831 -23.80 1.88 6.45
N ARG A 832 -22.72 1.47 5.79
CA ARG A 832 -22.31 0.05 5.72
C ARG A 832 -21.36 -0.35 6.84
N ILE A 833 -20.52 0.57 7.34
CA ILE A 833 -19.41 0.22 8.22
C ILE A 833 -19.49 0.89 9.61
N PHE A 834 -20.36 1.87 9.82
CA PHE A 834 -20.50 2.56 11.10
C PHE A 834 -21.50 1.83 12.01
N ASP A 835 -20.97 0.96 12.86
CA ASP A 835 -21.71 0.24 13.89
C ASP A 835 -21.42 0.80 15.30
N GLU A 836 -22.31 0.55 16.25
CA GLU A 836 -22.10 0.96 17.66
C GLU A 836 -20.78 0.41 18.23
N GLY A 837 -20.12 1.22 19.06
CA GLY A 837 -18.81 0.95 19.64
C GLY A 837 -17.62 1.21 18.71
N ARG A 838 -17.85 1.47 17.42
CA ARG A 838 -16.78 1.76 16.47
C ARG A 838 -16.03 3.04 16.85
N ARG A 839 -14.69 2.99 16.74
CA ARG A 839 -13.82 4.16 16.84
C ARG A 839 -13.92 5.00 15.56
N VAL A 840 -14.13 6.30 15.72
CA VAL A 840 -14.25 7.27 14.62
C VAL A 840 -13.39 8.49 14.95
N PHE A 841 -12.85 9.12 13.91
CA PHE A 841 -12.10 10.36 14.02
C PHE A 841 -12.94 11.48 13.41
N ILE A 842 -13.25 12.47 14.23
CA ILE A 842 -14.08 13.61 13.86
C ILE A 842 -13.33 14.93 14.09
N SER A 843 -13.62 15.98 13.33
CA SER A 843 -13.05 17.30 13.62
C SER A 843 -13.55 17.85 14.96
N LYS A 844 -12.86 18.87 15.49
CA LYS A 844 -13.53 19.82 16.39
C LYS A 844 -14.70 20.49 15.62
N PRO A 845 -15.79 20.90 16.31
CA PRO A 845 -16.94 21.54 15.66
C PRO A 845 -16.53 22.80 14.89
N ILE A 846 -17.03 22.95 13.66
CA ILE A 846 -16.78 24.10 12.78
C ILE A 846 -18.12 24.75 12.47
N ASN A 847 -18.24 26.06 12.65
CA ASN A 847 -19.48 26.77 12.36
C ASN A 847 -19.28 27.81 11.25
N HIS A 848 -20.06 27.68 10.19
CA HIS A 848 -20.16 28.66 9.09
C HIS A 848 -21.61 29.11 8.86
N PHE A 849 -22.53 28.64 9.70
CA PHE A 849 -23.95 28.90 9.61
C PHE A 849 -24.43 29.40 10.99
N GLU A 850 -24.00 30.58 11.36
CA GLU A 850 -24.17 31.11 12.71
C GLU A 850 -25.61 31.59 12.97
N LEU A 851 -26.07 31.37 14.20
CA LEU A 851 -27.36 31.88 14.67
C LEU A 851 -27.23 33.32 15.17
N SER A 852 -28.13 34.21 14.72
CA SER A 852 -28.30 35.54 15.30
C SER A 852 -29.14 35.44 16.57
N GLU A 853 -28.48 35.39 17.73
CA GLU A 853 -29.16 35.26 19.03
C GLU A 853 -29.94 36.53 19.43
N ASP A 854 -29.62 37.66 18.80
CA ASP A 854 -30.26 38.95 19.03
C ASP A 854 -31.55 39.15 18.22
N ALA A 855 -31.87 38.22 17.32
CA ALA A 855 -33.10 38.25 16.53
C ALA A 855 -34.34 38.28 17.44
N SER A 856 -35.35 39.07 17.03
CA SER A 856 -36.64 39.15 17.70
C SER A 856 -37.54 37.95 17.38
N LYS A 857 -37.38 37.35 16.19
CA LYS A 857 -37.97 36.06 15.80
C LYS A 857 -37.12 35.36 14.74
N SER A 858 -37.02 34.03 14.80
CA SER A 858 -36.34 33.22 13.77
C SER A 858 -37.27 32.21 13.11
N PHE A 859 -37.25 32.15 11.78
CA PHE A 859 -37.92 31.11 10.98
C PHE A 859 -36.89 30.07 10.55
N LEU A 860 -37.07 28.82 10.98
CA LEU A 860 -36.16 27.71 10.72
C LEU A 860 -36.76 26.79 9.67
N MET A 861 -36.23 26.83 8.44
CA MET A 861 -36.80 26.18 7.26
C MET A 861 -35.96 24.97 6.84
N GLY A 862 -36.36 23.78 7.25
CA GLY A 862 -35.64 22.53 6.96
C GLY A 862 -36.28 21.73 5.83
N GLY A 863 -35.53 21.45 4.76
CA GLY A 863 -35.94 20.57 3.67
C GLY A 863 -35.22 19.21 3.71
N GLY A 864 -35.95 18.10 3.86
CA GLY A 864 -35.36 16.76 3.87
C GLY A 864 -34.34 16.54 4.98
N ILE A 865 -33.07 16.26 4.65
CA ILE A 865 -32.00 16.12 5.66
C ILE A 865 -31.48 17.48 6.18
N GLY A 866 -31.81 18.58 5.50
CA GLY A 866 -31.50 19.97 5.92
C GLY A 866 -32.20 20.40 7.23
N ILE A 867 -33.03 19.53 7.80
CA ILE A 867 -33.58 19.69 9.15
C ILE A 867 -32.52 19.67 10.25
N THR A 868 -31.37 19.02 10.01
CA THR A 868 -30.33 18.79 11.03
C THR A 868 -29.81 20.07 11.70
N PRO A 869 -29.30 21.11 10.99
CA PRO A 869 -28.89 22.36 11.63
C PRO A 869 -30.06 23.12 12.26
N MET A 870 -31.28 22.97 11.73
CA MET A 870 -32.48 23.63 12.27
C MET A 870 -32.83 23.09 13.67
N ILE A 871 -32.62 21.79 13.92
CA ILE A 871 -32.84 21.20 15.26
C ILE A 871 -31.88 21.82 16.28
N ALA A 872 -30.60 22.00 15.92
CA ALA A 872 -29.62 22.64 16.79
C ALA A 872 -30.00 24.10 17.10
N PHE A 873 -30.48 24.86 16.10
CA PHE A 873 -30.99 26.22 16.32
C PHE A 873 -32.21 26.24 17.24
N ALA A 874 -33.17 25.33 17.04
CA ALA A 874 -34.36 25.23 17.89
C ALA A 874 -33.99 24.95 19.35
N HIS A 875 -33.03 24.05 19.62
CA HIS A 875 -32.50 23.84 20.96
C HIS A 875 -31.95 25.12 21.59
N ARG A 876 -31.12 25.86 20.84
CA ARG A 876 -30.49 27.08 21.35
C ARG A 876 -31.50 28.20 21.61
N LEU A 877 -32.41 28.45 20.67
CA LEU A 877 -33.45 29.49 20.79
C LEU A 877 -34.42 29.16 21.93
N HIS A 878 -34.79 27.90 22.11
CA HIS A 878 -35.61 27.46 23.24
C HIS A 878 -34.90 27.70 24.58
N ALA A 879 -33.62 27.34 24.69
CA ALA A 879 -32.82 27.58 25.90
C ALA A 879 -32.68 29.07 26.23
N LEU A 880 -32.65 29.95 25.22
CA LEU A 880 -32.62 31.41 25.37
C LEU A 880 -34.00 32.05 25.57
N GLY A 881 -35.10 31.29 25.44
CA GLY A 881 -36.47 31.82 25.49
C GLY A 881 -36.82 32.75 24.32
N LYS A 882 -36.15 32.62 23.17
CA LYS A 882 -36.36 33.42 21.96
C LYS A 882 -37.53 32.87 21.14
N ALA A 883 -38.23 33.75 20.42
CA ALA A 883 -39.35 33.34 19.57
C ALA A 883 -38.84 32.70 18.28
N PHE A 884 -39.37 31.51 17.94
CA PHE A 884 -39.06 30.85 16.67
C PHE A 884 -40.19 29.94 16.20
N GLU A 885 -40.17 29.63 14.91
CA GLU A 885 -40.98 28.59 14.28
C GLU A 885 -40.07 27.68 13.48
N LEU A 886 -40.28 26.37 13.57
CA LEU A 886 -39.56 25.37 12.79
C LEU A 886 -40.51 24.73 11.79
N HIS A 887 -40.18 24.85 10.50
CA HIS A 887 -40.94 24.25 9.42
C HIS A 887 -40.12 23.13 8.78
N TYR A 888 -40.60 21.90 8.87
CA TYR A 888 -39.97 20.72 8.29
C TYR A 888 -40.73 20.23 7.07
N SER A 889 -40.10 20.33 5.90
CA SER A 889 -40.67 19.97 4.61
C SER A 889 -40.02 18.72 4.02
N ALA A 890 -40.83 17.78 3.52
CA ALA A 890 -40.34 16.62 2.77
C ALA A 890 -41.33 16.19 1.67
N ARG A 891 -40.84 15.42 0.69
CA ARG A 891 -41.69 14.87 -0.38
C ARG A 891 -42.65 13.83 0.17
N ARG A 892 -42.15 12.95 1.04
CA ARG A 892 -42.92 11.87 1.66
C ARG A 892 -42.77 11.86 3.17
N ALA A 893 -43.85 11.61 3.88
CA ALA A 893 -43.83 11.54 5.34
C ALA A 893 -43.01 10.33 5.85
N ASP A 894 -43.01 9.22 5.11
CA ASP A 894 -42.27 7.99 5.46
C ASP A 894 -40.76 8.04 5.11
N GLU A 895 -40.30 9.10 4.44
CA GLU A 895 -38.88 9.37 4.17
C GLU A 895 -38.28 10.42 5.13
N ALA A 896 -39.12 11.04 5.97
CA ALA A 896 -38.71 12.11 6.88
C ALA A 896 -38.18 11.54 8.21
N GLY A 897 -36.85 11.41 8.32
CA GLY A 897 -36.19 10.72 9.44
C GLY A 897 -36.54 11.26 10.84
N TYR A 898 -36.61 12.58 11.01
CA TYR A 898 -36.68 13.23 12.34
C TYR A 898 -38.09 13.44 12.91
N VAL A 899 -39.15 12.93 12.28
CA VAL A 899 -40.54 13.20 12.72
C VAL A 899 -40.82 12.71 14.14
N ALA A 900 -40.32 11.53 14.51
CA ALA A 900 -40.50 10.98 15.86
C ALA A 900 -39.74 11.81 16.90
N ASP A 901 -38.49 12.17 16.59
CA ASP A 901 -37.64 12.98 17.47
C ASP A 901 -38.24 14.36 17.72
N LEU A 902 -38.66 15.07 16.66
CA LEU A 902 -39.24 16.41 16.76
C LEU A 902 -40.50 16.45 17.65
N LYS A 903 -41.32 15.39 17.63
CA LYS A 903 -42.51 15.28 18.48
C LYS A 903 -42.18 15.10 19.96
N ALA A 904 -41.01 14.59 20.28
CA ALA A 904 -40.56 14.36 21.65
C ALA A 904 -39.82 15.58 22.24
N MET A 905 -39.54 16.61 21.46
CA MET A 905 -38.80 17.79 21.91
C MET A 905 -39.64 18.70 22.83
N PRO A 906 -39.03 19.39 23.80
CA PRO A 906 -39.75 20.32 24.70
C PRO A 906 -40.33 21.53 23.97
N TRP A 907 -39.91 21.77 22.73
CA TRP A 907 -40.38 22.83 21.82
C TRP A 907 -41.21 22.28 20.65
N ALA A 908 -41.76 21.07 20.77
CA ALA A 908 -42.58 20.44 19.72
C ALA A 908 -43.80 21.28 19.30
N ASP A 909 -44.29 22.17 20.16
CA ASP A 909 -45.37 23.12 19.84
C ASP A 909 -44.96 24.18 18.80
N LYS A 910 -43.66 24.37 18.54
CA LYS A 910 -43.10 25.26 17.52
C LYS A 910 -42.85 24.57 16.17
N VAL A 911 -43.16 23.28 16.05
CA VAL A 911 -42.84 22.47 14.87
C VAL A 911 -44.06 22.36 13.94
N HIS A 912 -43.83 22.67 12.68
CA HIS A 912 -44.82 22.59 11.60
C HIS A 912 -44.32 21.62 10.52
N LEU A 913 -45.12 20.60 10.20
CA LEU A 913 -44.75 19.54 9.26
C LEU A 913 -45.46 19.71 7.92
N HIS A 914 -44.70 19.66 6.82
CA HIS A 914 -45.18 19.88 5.46
C HIS A 914 -44.79 18.73 4.53
N PHE A 915 -45.71 17.80 4.30
CA PHE A 915 -45.47 16.59 3.49
C PHE A 915 -46.28 16.60 2.20
N SER A 916 -45.58 16.58 1.07
CA SER A 916 -46.20 16.73 -0.26
C SER A 916 -47.12 15.58 -0.64
N ASP A 917 -46.80 14.36 -0.22
CA ASP A 917 -47.60 13.14 -0.42
C ASP A 917 -48.91 13.16 0.38
N LEU A 918 -48.95 13.87 1.49
CA LEU A 918 -50.15 14.10 2.30
C LEU A 918 -50.92 15.36 1.89
N GLY A 919 -50.55 15.99 0.76
CA GLY A 919 -51.21 17.19 0.25
C GLY A 919 -50.88 18.47 1.02
N SER A 920 -49.85 18.47 1.87
CA SER A 920 -49.40 19.63 2.65
C SER A 920 -48.13 20.24 2.06
N ARG A 921 -48.08 21.57 1.98
CA ARG A 921 -46.90 22.36 1.58
C ARG A 921 -46.78 23.59 2.46
N ALA A 922 -45.55 24.03 2.71
CA ALA A 922 -45.29 25.30 3.37
C ALA A 922 -45.73 26.46 2.44
N ASP A 923 -46.75 27.21 2.86
CA ASP A 923 -47.13 28.47 2.20
C ASP A 923 -46.14 29.55 2.65
N LEU A 924 -45.09 29.75 1.85
CA LEU A 924 -43.98 30.62 2.22
C LEU A 924 -44.39 32.10 2.31
N ASP A 925 -45.29 32.56 1.44
CA ASP A 925 -45.80 33.94 1.47
C ASP A 925 -46.60 34.20 2.76
N GLN A 926 -47.39 33.22 3.20
CA GLN A 926 -48.10 33.33 4.46
C GLN A 926 -47.14 33.27 5.66
N ILE A 927 -46.19 32.33 5.66
CA ILE A 927 -45.26 32.11 6.79
C ILE A 927 -44.31 33.29 6.98
N LEU A 928 -43.75 33.81 5.88
CA LEU A 928 -42.74 34.87 5.89
C LEU A 928 -43.35 36.27 5.67
N GLY A 929 -44.67 36.38 5.59
CA GLY A 929 -45.35 37.64 5.33
C GLY A 929 -45.20 38.66 6.46
N GLY A 930 -45.10 39.94 6.09
CA GLY A 930 -45.19 41.05 7.05
C GLY A 930 -43.94 41.23 7.94
N TYR A 931 -42.76 41.15 7.32
CA TYR A 931 -41.45 41.34 7.97
C TYR A 931 -41.45 42.46 9.04
N GLN A 932 -40.85 42.17 10.18
CA GLN A 932 -40.58 43.13 11.25
C GLN A 932 -39.06 43.23 11.49
N PRO A 933 -38.55 44.40 11.89
CA PRO A 933 -37.14 44.53 12.25
C PRO A 933 -36.68 43.47 13.27
N GLY A 934 -35.58 42.79 12.93
CA GLY A 934 -35.00 41.72 13.75
C GLY A 934 -35.58 40.33 13.50
N TRP A 935 -36.45 40.14 12.49
CA TRP A 935 -36.83 38.81 12.02
C TRP A 935 -35.75 38.22 11.12
N HIS A 936 -35.40 36.96 11.34
CA HIS A 936 -34.41 36.24 10.55
C HIS A 936 -35.00 34.95 9.97
N VAL A 937 -34.58 34.58 8.77
CA VAL A 937 -34.91 33.30 8.14
C VAL A 937 -33.65 32.48 7.90
N TYR A 938 -33.69 31.22 8.30
CA TYR A 938 -32.63 30.23 8.13
C TYR A 938 -33.17 29.10 7.27
N THR A 939 -32.45 28.70 6.23
CA THR A 939 -32.88 27.60 5.36
C THR A 939 -31.77 26.63 5.03
N CYS A 940 -32.09 25.34 5.03
CA CYS A 940 -31.19 24.30 4.57
C CYS A 940 -32.00 23.14 3.95
N GLY A 941 -31.55 22.61 2.82
CA GLY A 941 -32.22 21.52 2.12
C GLY A 941 -31.83 21.42 0.64
N PRO A 942 -32.65 20.79 -0.21
CA PRO A 942 -32.44 20.81 -1.65
C PRO A 942 -32.44 22.24 -2.21
N ASP A 943 -31.60 22.54 -3.20
CA ASP A 943 -31.41 23.89 -3.74
C ASP A 943 -32.73 24.58 -4.11
N ARG A 944 -33.61 23.92 -4.86
CA ARG A 944 -34.94 24.46 -5.22
C ARG A 944 -35.78 24.88 -4.01
N TYR A 945 -35.69 24.15 -2.90
CA TYR A 945 -36.41 24.50 -1.67
C TYR A 945 -35.80 25.75 -1.02
N MET A 946 -34.47 25.80 -0.92
CA MET A 946 -33.78 26.93 -0.32
C MET A 946 -33.98 28.22 -1.14
N GLN A 947 -33.85 28.15 -2.47
CA GLN A 947 -34.09 29.30 -3.34
C GLN A 947 -35.50 29.85 -3.16
N ALA A 948 -36.53 28.99 -3.14
CA ALA A 948 -37.90 29.42 -2.91
C ALA A 948 -38.07 30.17 -1.57
N VAL A 949 -37.43 29.70 -0.50
CA VAL A 949 -37.46 30.39 0.81
C VAL A 949 -36.78 31.76 0.72
N ILE A 950 -35.60 31.84 0.10
CA ILE A 950 -34.83 33.10 0.01
C ILE A 950 -35.51 34.12 -0.90
N GLU A 951 -36.03 33.69 -2.05
CA GLU A 951 -36.78 34.54 -2.98
C GLU A 951 -38.04 35.10 -2.31
N THR A 952 -38.79 34.27 -1.59
CA THR A 952 -39.98 34.70 -0.85
C THR A 952 -39.60 35.68 0.25
N ALA A 953 -38.60 35.37 1.08
CA ALA A 953 -38.13 36.28 2.13
C ALA A 953 -37.71 37.65 1.56
N THR A 954 -37.05 37.64 0.40
CA THR A 954 -36.69 38.86 -0.33
C THR A 954 -37.92 39.65 -0.75
N ALA A 955 -38.91 38.98 -1.35
CA ALA A 955 -40.17 39.61 -1.76
C ALA A 955 -40.96 40.19 -0.57
N GLN A 956 -40.86 39.55 0.61
CA GLN A 956 -41.51 39.98 1.84
C GLN A 956 -40.71 41.03 2.63
N GLY A 957 -39.55 41.47 2.13
CA GLY A 957 -38.80 42.61 2.66
C GLY A 957 -37.72 42.28 3.71
N PHE A 958 -37.33 41.01 3.85
CA PHE A 958 -36.18 40.65 4.69
C PHE A 958 -34.88 41.21 4.08
N PRO A 959 -34.07 41.95 4.85
CA PRO A 959 -32.79 42.44 4.37
C PRO A 959 -31.77 41.30 4.20
N ASP A 960 -30.71 41.54 3.44
CA ASP A 960 -29.70 40.53 3.10
C ASP A 960 -29.11 39.85 4.34
N GLU A 961 -28.79 40.61 5.38
CA GLU A 961 -28.24 40.13 6.66
C GLU A 961 -29.21 39.30 7.50
N ALA A 962 -30.50 39.29 7.16
CA ALA A 962 -31.54 38.52 7.84
C ALA A 962 -31.88 37.21 7.13
N ARG A 963 -31.23 36.91 6.00
CA ARG A 963 -31.46 35.70 5.18
C ARG A 963 -30.22 34.82 5.20
N HIS A 964 -30.35 33.64 5.78
CA HIS A 964 -29.23 32.72 6.04
C HIS A 964 -29.51 31.38 5.36
N LEU A 965 -28.52 30.82 4.67
CA LEU A 965 -28.64 29.51 4.02
C LEU A 965 -27.34 28.70 4.10
N GLU A 966 -27.47 27.37 4.12
CA GLU A 966 -26.35 26.42 4.11
C GLU A 966 -26.56 25.37 3.00
N TYR A 967 -25.53 25.15 2.17
CA TYR A 967 -25.54 24.12 1.14
C TYR A 967 -24.85 22.83 1.62
N PHE A 968 -25.53 21.69 1.48
CA PHE A 968 -24.95 20.36 1.73
C PHE A 968 -24.18 19.78 0.54
N SER A 969 -24.61 20.15 -0.66
CA SER A 969 -23.99 19.76 -1.93
C SER A 969 -23.85 21.00 -2.80
N THR A 970 -22.79 21.04 -3.60
CA THR A 970 -22.55 22.11 -4.57
C THR A 970 -23.74 22.18 -5.54
N PRO A 971 -24.40 23.34 -5.69
CA PRO A 971 -25.42 23.55 -6.70
C PRO A 971 -24.90 23.27 -8.12
N GLU A 972 -25.79 22.88 -9.05
CA GLU A 972 -25.44 22.79 -10.48
C GLU A 972 -25.00 24.17 -10.98
N GLN A 973 -23.76 24.24 -11.48
CA GLN A 973 -23.16 25.45 -11.99
C GLN A 973 -23.34 25.54 -13.51
N PRO A 974 -23.46 26.76 -14.08
CA PRO A 974 -23.31 26.97 -15.51
C PRO A 974 -21.91 26.55 -15.99
N GLU A 975 -21.76 26.10 -17.23
CA GLU A 975 -20.42 25.84 -17.81
C GLU A 975 -19.60 27.13 -17.83
N TYR A 976 -18.52 27.17 -17.02
CA TYR A 976 -17.56 28.27 -17.03
C TYR A 976 -16.42 27.97 -17.99
N GLU A 977 -16.01 28.96 -18.78
CA GLU A 977 -14.76 28.88 -19.53
C GLU A 977 -13.58 29.23 -18.62
N ASN A 978 -12.59 28.35 -18.53
CA ASN A 978 -11.40 28.60 -17.71
C ASN A 978 -10.29 29.22 -18.54
N TYR A 979 -9.76 30.33 -18.06
CA TYR A 979 -8.56 30.96 -18.63
C TYR A 979 -7.37 30.85 -17.68
N ALA A 980 -6.17 30.95 -18.25
CA ALA A 980 -4.96 31.14 -17.45
C ALA A 980 -4.95 32.55 -16.83
N PHE A 981 -4.34 32.66 -15.65
CA PHE A 981 -4.19 33.94 -14.96
C PHE A 981 -2.97 33.91 -14.03
N THR A 982 -2.58 35.08 -13.48
CA THR A 982 -1.43 35.20 -12.58
C THR A 982 -1.89 35.53 -11.16
N ALA A 983 -1.46 34.72 -10.19
CA ALA A 983 -1.58 35.02 -8.77
C ALA A 983 -0.29 35.68 -8.26
N VAL A 984 -0.41 36.82 -7.59
CA VAL A 984 0.69 37.55 -6.95
C VAL A 984 0.54 37.40 -5.45
N LEU A 985 1.59 36.96 -4.79
CA LEU A 985 1.58 36.82 -3.34
C LEU A 985 2.25 38.05 -2.75
N ALA A 986 1.47 38.89 -2.03
CA ALA A 986 1.94 40.20 -1.62
C ALA A 986 3.10 40.15 -0.61
N ARG A 987 3.21 39.09 0.20
CA ARG A 987 4.25 38.97 1.23
C ARG A 987 5.56 38.44 0.66
N SER A 988 5.49 37.51 -0.31
CA SER A 988 6.69 36.94 -0.95
C SER A 988 7.11 37.65 -2.24
N GLY A 989 6.21 38.42 -2.86
CA GLY A 989 6.40 39.04 -4.18
C GLY A 989 6.39 38.05 -5.35
N GLN A 990 6.11 36.76 -5.10
CA GLN A 990 6.13 35.72 -6.13
C GLN A 990 4.91 35.83 -7.06
N GLU A 991 5.15 35.64 -8.36
CA GLU A 991 4.10 35.50 -9.37
C GLU A 991 3.96 34.04 -9.78
N ILE A 992 2.75 33.51 -9.67
CA ILE A 992 2.41 32.11 -9.96
C ILE A 992 1.41 32.08 -11.09
N THR A 993 1.76 31.43 -12.20
CA THR A 993 0.85 31.19 -13.32
C THR A 993 -0.10 30.05 -12.98
N VAL A 994 -1.40 30.32 -12.98
CA VAL A 994 -2.47 29.31 -12.82
C VAL A 994 -2.99 28.91 -14.19
N ARG A 995 -2.85 27.64 -14.59
CA ARG A 995 -3.32 27.15 -15.89
C ARG A 995 -4.85 27.03 -15.95
N ALA A 996 -5.42 27.00 -17.15
CA ALA A 996 -6.86 26.83 -17.35
C ALA A 996 -7.42 25.51 -16.74
N ASN A 997 -6.62 24.45 -16.74
CA ASN A 997 -6.98 23.13 -16.22
C ASN A 997 -6.51 22.88 -14.78
N GLU A 998 -6.14 23.92 -14.05
CA GLU A 998 -5.55 23.84 -12.70
C GLU A 998 -6.25 24.84 -11.77
N THR A 999 -6.52 24.47 -10.52
CA THR A 999 -7.13 25.41 -9.55
C THR A 999 -6.07 26.36 -8.98
N LEU A 1000 -6.48 27.50 -8.43
CA LEU A 1000 -5.55 28.41 -7.76
C LEU A 1000 -4.87 27.70 -6.58
N ALA A 1001 -5.62 26.93 -5.79
CA ALA A 1001 -5.07 26.17 -4.68
C ALA A 1001 -4.01 25.15 -5.14
N ASP A 1002 -4.26 24.39 -6.21
CA ASP A 1002 -3.29 23.43 -6.74
C ASP A 1002 -2.01 24.13 -7.21
N ALA A 1003 -2.15 25.26 -7.91
CA ALA A 1003 -1.00 26.05 -8.38
C ALA A 1003 -0.18 26.63 -7.20
N LEU A 1004 -0.84 27.10 -6.14
CA LEU A 1004 -0.19 27.58 -4.91
C LEU A 1004 0.56 26.46 -4.21
N ILE A 1005 -0.08 25.29 -4.02
CA ILE A 1005 0.53 24.11 -3.40
C ILE A 1005 1.72 23.60 -4.24
N ALA A 1006 1.58 23.55 -5.56
CA ALA A 1006 2.65 23.18 -6.48
C ALA A 1006 3.83 24.15 -6.42
N ALA A 1007 3.57 25.43 -6.16
CA ALA A 1007 4.56 26.49 -5.97
C ALA A 1007 5.14 26.55 -4.55
N GLY A 1008 4.73 25.66 -3.63
CA GLY A 1008 5.25 25.55 -2.27
C GLY A 1008 4.41 26.25 -1.18
N HIS A 1009 3.37 27.00 -1.54
CA HIS A 1009 2.56 27.74 -0.57
C HIS A 1009 1.52 26.85 0.11
N SER A 1010 1.42 26.97 1.44
CA SER A 1010 0.41 26.26 2.22
C SER A 1010 -0.98 26.87 2.00
N VAL A 1011 -1.90 26.05 1.49
CA VAL A 1011 -3.31 26.38 1.36
C VAL A 1011 -4.12 25.21 1.90
N ASP A 1012 -4.91 25.45 2.94
CA ASP A 1012 -5.76 24.42 3.50
C ASP A 1012 -6.93 24.11 2.56
N VAL A 1013 -6.86 22.99 1.83
CA VAL A 1013 -7.95 22.54 0.95
C VAL A 1013 -8.61 21.30 1.53
N LYS A 1014 -9.94 21.35 1.67
CA LYS A 1014 -10.74 20.26 2.26
C LYS A 1014 -11.76 19.68 1.29
N CYS A 1015 -12.82 20.42 0.95
CA CYS A 1015 -13.85 19.89 0.03
C CYS A 1015 -13.41 19.90 -1.43
N ALA A 1016 -12.54 20.84 -1.82
CA ALA A 1016 -12.20 21.16 -3.20
C ALA A 1016 -13.41 21.44 -4.12
N ASP A 1017 -14.58 21.74 -3.56
CA ASP A 1017 -15.85 21.92 -4.28
C ASP A 1017 -16.51 23.28 -3.95
N GLY A 1018 -15.80 24.19 -3.24
CA GLY A 1018 -16.28 25.54 -2.95
C GLY A 1018 -17.32 25.67 -1.82
N ILE A 1019 -17.57 24.62 -1.05
CA ILE A 1019 -18.67 24.54 -0.06
C ILE A 1019 -18.23 24.53 1.41
N CYS A 1020 -16.93 24.38 1.70
CA CYS A 1020 -16.46 24.27 3.09
C CYS A 1020 -15.75 25.51 3.65
N GLY A 1021 -15.38 26.49 2.80
CA GLY A 1021 -14.69 27.71 3.24
C GLY A 1021 -13.25 27.56 3.75
N VAL A 1022 -12.70 26.35 3.89
CA VAL A 1022 -11.36 26.14 4.47
C VAL A 1022 -10.24 26.82 3.66
N CYS A 1023 -10.30 26.80 2.32
CA CYS A 1023 -9.25 27.38 1.46
C CYS A 1023 -9.41 28.88 1.20
N LYS A 1024 -9.99 29.59 2.17
CA LYS A 1024 -10.28 31.02 2.10
C LYS A 1024 -9.00 31.83 2.26
N CYS A 1025 -8.81 32.80 1.37
CA CYS A 1025 -7.66 33.69 1.33
C CYS A 1025 -8.11 35.14 1.18
N GLY A 1026 -7.35 36.10 1.72
CA GLY A 1026 -7.57 37.53 1.48
C GLY A 1026 -7.15 37.94 0.07
N VAL A 1027 -7.89 38.87 -0.53
CA VAL A 1027 -7.60 39.49 -1.83
C VAL A 1027 -7.28 40.96 -1.61
N LEU A 1028 -6.07 41.39 -1.98
CA LEU A 1028 -5.60 42.77 -1.85
C LEU A 1028 -5.83 43.60 -3.12
N ALA A 1029 -5.79 42.95 -4.30
CA ALA A 1029 -6.06 43.59 -5.59
C ALA A 1029 -6.47 42.56 -6.65
N GLY A 1030 -7.16 43.01 -7.70
CA GLY A 1030 -7.63 42.16 -8.81
C GLY A 1030 -9.09 41.74 -8.68
N GLU A 1031 -9.71 41.42 -9.82
CA GLU A 1031 -11.11 41.01 -9.89
C GLU A 1031 -11.23 39.48 -9.85
N VAL A 1032 -12.07 38.96 -8.95
CA VAL A 1032 -12.29 37.53 -8.72
C VAL A 1032 -13.63 37.09 -9.31
N GLU A 1033 -13.63 35.98 -10.04
CA GLU A 1033 -14.84 35.23 -10.37
C GLU A 1033 -15.10 34.22 -9.24
N HIS A 1034 -16.07 34.55 -8.38
CA HIS A 1034 -16.46 33.70 -7.26
C HIS A 1034 -17.28 32.51 -7.74
N ARG A 1035 -16.74 31.31 -7.51
CA ARG A 1035 -17.40 30.04 -7.84
C ARG A 1035 -17.72 29.21 -6.59
N ASP A 1036 -17.61 29.84 -5.42
CA ASP A 1036 -17.90 29.25 -4.12
C ASP A 1036 -19.31 29.57 -3.61
N PHE A 1037 -19.78 28.81 -2.63
CA PHE A 1037 -21.13 28.93 -2.06
C PHE A 1037 -21.11 29.26 -0.56
N VAL A 1038 -19.99 29.76 -0.05
CA VAL A 1038 -19.76 29.99 1.38
C VAL A 1038 -19.49 31.45 1.72
N LEU A 1039 -18.92 32.23 0.80
CA LEU A 1039 -18.68 33.64 1.05
C LEU A 1039 -19.98 34.43 0.85
N SER A 1040 -20.32 35.24 1.85
CA SER A 1040 -21.36 36.27 1.71
C SER A 1040 -20.95 37.34 0.70
N ASN A 1041 -21.92 38.09 0.17
CA ASN A 1041 -21.64 39.23 -0.74
C ASN A 1041 -20.65 40.24 -0.13
N ALA A 1042 -20.67 40.41 1.20
CA ALA A 1042 -19.73 41.29 1.90
C ALA A 1042 -18.30 40.74 1.87
N GLN A 1043 -18.12 39.44 2.11
CA GLN A 1043 -16.83 38.74 2.12
C GLN A 1043 -16.24 38.54 0.71
N ARG A 1044 -17.07 38.41 -0.32
CA ARG A 1044 -16.61 38.31 -1.72
C ARG A 1044 -15.88 39.58 -2.19
N ARG A 1045 -15.98 40.70 -1.47
CA ARG A 1045 -15.27 41.93 -1.84
C ARG A 1045 -13.76 41.85 -1.57
N ASP A 1046 -13.34 41.08 -0.59
CA ASP A 1046 -11.96 41.06 -0.08
C ASP A 1046 -11.43 39.64 0.22
N GLN A 1047 -12.19 38.58 -0.10
CA GLN A 1047 -11.80 37.19 0.16
C GLN A 1047 -12.08 36.28 -1.03
N ILE A 1048 -11.27 35.24 -1.23
CA ILE A 1048 -11.40 34.24 -2.30
C ILE A 1048 -11.34 32.81 -1.75
N ILE A 1049 -12.13 31.91 -2.31
CA ILE A 1049 -12.03 30.46 -2.08
C ILE A 1049 -11.18 29.83 -3.18
N THR A 1050 -9.92 29.54 -2.85
CA THR A 1050 -8.86 29.22 -3.85
C THR A 1050 -9.05 27.87 -4.57
N CYS A 1051 -9.88 26.95 -4.05
CA CYS A 1051 -10.08 25.65 -4.70
C CYS A 1051 -11.05 25.68 -5.89
N GLN A 1052 -11.79 26.78 -6.10
CA GLN A 1052 -12.79 26.90 -7.16
C GLN A 1052 -12.75 28.26 -7.86
N SER A 1053 -12.66 29.35 -7.09
CA SER A 1053 -12.71 30.72 -7.62
C SER A 1053 -11.45 31.06 -8.41
N ARG A 1054 -11.59 31.90 -9.43
CA ARG A 1054 -10.53 32.25 -10.41
C ARG A 1054 -10.45 33.77 -10.62
N ALA A 1055 -9.52 34.23 -11.47
CA ALA A 1055 -9.56 35.60 -12.00
C ALA A 1055 -10.78 35.79 -12.91
N ALA A 1056 -11.40 36.97 -12.84
CA ALA A 1056 -12.59 37.30 -13.63
C ALA A 1056 -12.32 37.53 -15.12
N LYS A 1057 -11.05 37.67 -15.53
CA LYS A 1057 -10.65 37.96 -16.91
C LYS A 1057 -9.49 37.06 -17.35
N PRO A 1058 -9.40 36.70 -18.64
CA PRO A 1058 -8.22 36.06 -19.21
C PRO A 1058 -6.96 36.87 -18.92
N ASP A 1059 -5.86 36.19 -18.57
CA ASP A 1059 -4.57 36.80 -18.20
C ASP A 1059 -4.69 37.81 -17.04
N GLY A 1060 -5.77 37.72 -16.25
CA GLY A 1060 -6.00 38.56 -15.09
C GLY A 1060 -4.92 38.38 -14.03
N LYS A 1061 -4.74 39.41 -13.20
CA LYS A 1061 -3.78 39.40 -12.10
C LYS A 1061 -4.53 39.58 -10.78
N ILE A 1062 -4.48 38.58 -9.90
CA ILE A 1062 -5.03 38.66 -8.54
C ILE A 1062 -3.86 38.75 -7.57
N THR A 1063 -3.91 39.71 -6.64
CA THR A 1063 -2.96 39.84 -5.53
C THR A 1063 -3.59 39.30 -4.25
N LEU A 1064 -2.98 38.28 -3.66
CA LEU A 1064 -3.43 37.62 -2.45
C LEU A 1064 -2.64 38.13 -1.23
N ASP A 1065 -3.29 38.16 -0.07
CA ASP A 1065 -2.62 38.40 1.22
C ASP A 1065 -1.90 37.12 1.70
N LEU A 1066 -0.93 36.68 0.90
CA LEU A 1066 -0.07 35.51 1.13
C LEU A 1066 1.40 35.87 0.95
#